data_AF-A0A818EUJ9-F1
#
_entry.id   AF-A0A818EUJ9-F1
#
_cell.length_a   1.000
_cell.length_b   1.000
_cell.length_c   1.000
_cell.angle_alpha   90.00
_cell.angle_beta   90.00
_cell.angle_gamma   90.00
#
_symmetry.space_group_name_H-M   'P 1'
#
loop_
_entity.id
_entity.type
_entity.pdbx_description
1 polymer ?
#
loop_
_entity_poly.entity_id
_entity_poly.type
_entity_poly.pdbx_seq_one_letter_code
_entity_poly.pdbx_strand_id
1 'polypeptide(L)'
;MITTFFGLIGGQVAVLKLIIPRFVRFIRGNRIAQNEQTADDIQQENLPWLCKFQEKVSAFNLFQSIPPSINEFQLQNERTSTRLFIFFFILSLAIIIGYISLKSVTKIENIEVPTFEDYSKLYLNHSSTLVCPCEKISIDYKRFVYIEYAFHEVCNSVYITNEWIAYVDGRATPEIIGFDDFRATGMNAFRALRSLCQLTNKTVSESLIGFYSKQYISATIQPLHLFEFQIQLLLEQFMSSITNDLISSLELVRDTTQVNGLWALAGMQYNIYTNIEFDSLSLVVRDYFDCSCDNSPRCIRQSSIYRFSDKTVLFLIPGLYLGCLAIEALLQSTLECFYNQTCINKLQSYYAYKKFLNVTVLDSTLLGHFPVNSTIEELVNKSMIKEWSRTITFKNYYNTCRPTHCFYSYSTRNHIFYIVTTIFGLCGGLITALKFILPLLVKLARRHKRLPITIPDNITNQPTLTTYQKSIKFLRNLNLFVSIPPSINGTDLRNERISTRLLILLLFLSTATIIMYTSLVKINKIVSINAPTFKTYSNLYITYSQTLTCPCTTISVNYKRFLNVKYTFHQVCSSIFVTEIWRQQLLQTPPQMTSYFRDFRGTRKYLFQALNTFCQLAEKTMSKSLTQFYSNRYISITVVPSDLFYLQMQSSFEQFMSLTTNELLLSLEVIRKTKHANAFSLDVGQIMIYTQHVLLDCHTEKF
;
A
#
# COMPACT_ATOMS: atom_id res chain seq x y z
N MET A 1 -30.39 -12.13 26.42
CA MET A 1 -31.35 -11.36 27.25
C MET A 1 -32.67 -12.11 27.50
N ILE A 2 -33.14 -12.96 26.57
CA ILE A 2 -34.34 -13.81 26.76
C ILE A 2 -34.01 -15.19 27.38
N THR A 3 -32.83 -15.76 27.10
CA THR A 3 -32.29 -16.95 27.81
C THR A 3 -32.09 -16.71 29.32
N THR A 4 -31.75 -15.49 29.69
CA THR A 4 -31.74 -14.99 31.08
C THR A 4 -33.12 -15.01 31.72
N PHE A 5 -34.16 -14.65 30.97
CA PHE A 5 -35.53 -14.54 31.47
C PHE A 5 -36.14 -15.92 31.78
N PHE A 6 -35.91 -16.91 30.91
CA PHE A 6 -36.40 -18.27 31.13
C PHE A 6 -35.53 -19.11 32.08
N GLY A 7 -34.22 -18.83 32.18
CA GLY A 7 -33.36 -19.40 33.23
C GLY A 7 -33.77 -18.95 34.63
N LEU A 8 -34.22 -17.69 34.77
CA LEU A 8 -34.85 -17.16 35.99
C LEU A 8 -36.17 -17.87 36.30
N ILE A 9 -37.03 -18.14 35.31
CA ILE A 9 -38.31 -18.85 35.51
C ILE A 9 -38.07 -20.33 35.90
N GLY A 10 -37.13 -21.02 35.26
CA GLY A 10 -36.78 -22.41 35.61
C GLY A 10 -36.14 -22.55 36.99
N GLY A 11 -35.25 -21.61 37.35
CA GLY A 11 -34.67 -21.51 38.69
C GLY A 11 -35.72 -21.14 39.75
N GLN A 12 -36.64 -20.23 39.43
CA GLN A 12 -37.74 -19.86 40.30
C GLN A 12 -38.70 -21.03 40.54
N VAL A 13 -39.05 -21.84 39.54
CA VAL A 13 -39.93 -23.02 39.74
C VAL A 13 -39.27 -24.08 40.65
N ALA A 14 -37.95 -24.27 40.57
CA ALA A 14 -37.21 -25.16 41.45
C ALA A 14 -37.13 -24.66 42.90
N VAL A 15 -36.97 -23.34 43.08
CA VAL A 15 -36.97 -22.68 44.40
C VAL A 15 -38.38 -22.60 44.99
N LEU A 16 -39.42 -22.30 44.20
CA LEU A 16 -40.83 -22.31 44.60
C LEU A 16 -41.29 -23.72 45.02
N LYS A 17 -40.83 -24.80 44.37
CA LYS A 17 -41.08 -26.19 44.83
C LYS A 17 -40.41 -26.53 46.17
N LEU A 18 -39.33 -25.85 46.54
CA LEU A 18 -38.64 -26.01 47.83
C LEU A 18 -39.26 -25.14 48.94
N ILE A 19 -39.79 -23.95 48.61
CA ILE A 19 -40.29 -22.97 49.57
C ILE A 19 -41.80 -23.12 49.85
N ILE A 20 -42.63 -23.38 48.83
CA ILE A 20 -44.10 -23.44 48.99
C ILE A 20 -44.54 -24.50 50.03
N PRO A 21 -43.99 -25.74 50.05
CA PRO A 21 -44.39 -26.72 51.05
C PRO A 21 -43.98 -26.34 52.47
N ARG A 22 -42.90 -25.56 52.64
CA ARG A 22 -42.42 -25.08 53.95
C ARG A 22 -43.21 -23.88 54.45
N PHE A 23 -43.60 -22.95 53.56
CA PHE A 23 -44.44 -21.80 53.89
C PHE A 23 -45.89 -22.23 54.23
N VAL A 24 -46.43 -23.21 53.50
CA VAL A 24 -47.74 -23.82 53.82
C VAL A 24 -47.72 -24.57 55.16
N ARG A 25 -46.59 -25.19 55.52
CA ARG A 25 -46.41 -25.88 56.82
C ARG A 25 -46.22 -24.89 57.98
N PHE A 26 -45.60 -23.74 57.75
CA PHE A 26 -45.49 -22.64 58.72
C PHE A 26 -46.85 -21.97 59.00
N ILE A 27 -47.68 -21.77 57.97
CA ILE A 27 -49.04 -21.23 58.15
C ILE A 27 -49.99 -22.25 58.80
N ARG A 28 -49.82 -23.55 58.57
CA ARG A 28 -50.60 -24.60 59.26
C ARG A 28 -50.16 -24.87 60.70
N GLY A 29 -48.89 -24.63 61.04
CA GLY A 29 -48.35 -24.85 62.38
C GLY A 29 -48.83 -23.85 63.44
N ASN A 30 -49.33 -22.68 63.03
CA ASN A 30 -49.75 -21.61 63.94
C ASN A 30 -51.23 -21.66 64.37
N ARG A 31 -51.97 -22.75 64.10
CA ARG A 31 -53.39 -22.89 64.50
C ARG A 31 -53.68 -24.01 65.51
N ILE A 32 -52.67 -24.76 65.96
CA ILE A 32 -52.83 -25.84 66.95
C ILE A 32 -51.60 -25.84 67.87
N ALA A 33 -51.51 -24.83 68.74
CA ALA A 33 -50.61 -24.81 69.90
C ALA A 33 -50.98 -23.63 70.83
N GLN A 34 -52.19 -23.67 71.37
CA GLN A 34 -52.48 -23.10 72.68
C GLN A 34 -53.16 -24.22 73.47
N ASN A 35 -52.65 -24.48 74.67
CA ASN A 35 -52.96 -25.58 75.60
C ASN A 35 -52.06 -26.81 75.44
N GLU A 36 -50.85 -26.76 75.98
CA GLU A 36 -50.51 -27.44 77.24
C GLU A 36 -49.03 -27.16 77.56
N GLN A 37 -48.79 -26.75 78.81
CA GLN A 37 -47.55 -26.20 79.31
C GLN A 37 -47.18 -26.96 80.57
N THR A 38 -46.17 -27.83 80.51
CA THR A 38 -45.39 -28.34 81.65
C THR A 38 -44.03 -28.81 81.09
N ALA A 39 -42.96 -28.05 81.30
CA ALA A 39 -42.06 -28.11 82.46
C ALA A 39 -40.99 -29.21 82.30
N ASP A 40 -39.94 -28.90 81.52
CA ASP A 40 -38.59 -29.49 81.66
C ASP A 40 -37.53 -28.74 80.81
N ASP A 41 -37.66 -27.41 80.71
CA ASP A 41 -36.61 -26.54 80.16
C ASP A 41 -35.93 -25.80 81.32
N ILE A 42 -34.74 -26.25 81.74
CA ILE A 42 -33.59 -25.45 82.20
C ILE A 42 -32.40 -26.43 82.27
N GLN A 43 -31.72 -26.67 81.14
CA GLN A 43 -30.27 -27.01 81.10
C GLN A 43 -29.68 -27.14 79.68
N GLN A 44 -30.00 -26.24 78.73
CA GLN A 44 -29.33 -26.29 77.41
C GLN A 44 -29.18 -24.94 76.69
N GLU A 45 -28.82 -23.88 77.41
CA GLU A 45 -28.74 -22.53 76.82
C GLU A 45 -27.34 -22.01 76.46
N ASN A 46 -26.26 -22.78 76.56
CA ASN A 46 -24.92 -22.30 76.13
C ASN A 46 -24.11 -23.32 75.32
N LEU A 47 -24.59 -23.68 74.12
CA LEU A 47 -23.78 -24.37 73.10
C LEU A 47 -23.41 -23.40 71.96
N PRO A 48 -22.12 -23.28 71.57
CA PRO A 48 -21.70 -22.37 70.50
C PRO A 48 -22.47 -22.63 69.20
N TRP A 49 -22.85 -21.57 68.48
CA TRP A 49 -23.60 -21.65 67.21
C TRP A 49 -22.96 -22.60 66.18
N LEU A 50 -21.62 -22.72 66.22
CA LEU A 50 -20.81 -23.66 65.44
C LEU A 50 -21.14 -25.13 65.72
N CYS A 51 -21.41 -25.52 66.98
CA CYS A 51 -21.80 -26.88 67.34
C CYS A 51 -23.24 -27.20 66.88
N LYS A 52 -24.18 -26.26 67.06
CA LYS A 52 -25.57 -26.40 66.53
C LYS A 52 -25.60 -26.46 64.99
N PHE A 53 -24.69 -25.76 64.33
CA PHE A 53 -24.54 -25.81 62.88
C PHE A 53 -23.89 -27.12 62.41
N GLN A 54 -22.82 -27.59 63.06
CA GLN A 54 -22.19 -28.88 62.77
C GLN A 54 -23.16 -30.04 62.95
N GLU A 55 -23.99 -30.02 63.99
CA GLU A 55 -24.99 -31.06 64.23
C GLU A 55 -26.04 -31.08 63.10
N LYS A 56 -26.58 -29.91 62.73
CA LYS A 56 -27.53 -29.78 61.59
C LYS A 56 -26.92 -30.17 60.25
N VAL A 57 -25.65 -29.88 60.00
CA VAL A 57 -24.95 -30.28 58.77
C VAL A 57 -24.61 -31.77 58.78
N SER A 58 -24.25 -32.34 59.93
CA SER A 58 -23.93 -33.76 60.07
C SER A 58 -25.15 -34.68 59.96
N ALA A 59 -26.32 -34.18 60.37
CA ALA A 59 -27.63 -34.82 60.23
C ALA A 59 -28.29 -34.56 58.86
N PHE A 60 -27.73 -33.66 58.05
CA PHE A 60 -28.28 -33.30 56.75
C PHE A 60 -28.25 -34.49 55.79
N ASN A 61 -29.43 -34.88 55.32
CA ASN A 61 -29.61 -36.01 54.43
C ASN A 61 -30.58 -35.60 53.30
N LEU A 62 -30.03 -35.40 52.10
CA LEU A 62 -30.77 -35.01 50.90
C LEU A 62 -31.49 -36.20 50.25
N PHE A 63 -31.08 -37.43 50.58
CA PHE A 63 -31.59 -38.67 50.01
C PHE A 63 -32.38 -39.50 51.04
N GLN A 64 -33.18 -38.85 51.88
CA GLN A 64 -33.99 -39.53 52.90
C GLN A 64 -34.96 -40.54 52.27
N SER A 65 -34.91 -41.78 52.73
CA SER A 65 -36.00 -42.74 52.52
C SER A 65 -37.22 -42.28 53.30
N ILE A 66 -38.41 -42.48 52.73
CA ILE A 66 -39.61 -42.06 53.42
C ILE A 66 -40.72 -43.14 53.33
N PRO A 67 -41.20 -43.71 54.49
CA PRO A 67 -40.94 -43.26 55.87
C PRO A 67 -39.48 -43.46 56.31
N PRO A 68 -38.97 -42.59 57.21
CA PRO A 68 -37.56 -42.54 57.58
C PRO A 68 -37.10 -43.92 58.05
N SER A 69 -36.09 -44.46 57.35
CA SER A 69 -35.60 -45.80 57.66
C SER A 69 -35.04 -45.85 59.08
N ILE A 70 -35.54 -46.80 59.87
CA ILE A 70 -35.02 -47.09 61.21
C ILE A 70 -33.71 -47.91 61.10
N ASN A 71 -33.40 -48.42 59.90
CA ASN A 71 -32.20 -49.17 59.64
C ASN A 71 -30.98 -48.25 59.57
N GLU A 72 -30.12 -48.33 60.58
CA GLU A 72 -28.89 -47.55 60.71
C GLU A 72 -28.00 -47.63 59.46
N PHE A 73 -27.97 -48.79 58.80
CA PHE A 73 -27.21 -49.02 57.56
C PHE A 73 -27.74 -48.23 56.36
N GLN A 74 -29.05 -48.05 56.30
CA GLN A 74 -29.70 -47.28 55.25
C GLN A 74 -29.53 -45.78 55.51
N LEU A 75 -29.66 -45.34 56.76
CA LEU A 75 -29.44 -43.97 57.17
C LEU A 75 -27.99 -43.51 56.89
N GLN A 76 -27.00 -44.40 57.11
CA GLN A 76 -25.60 -44.14 56.79
C GLN A 76 -25.35 -44.02 55.29
N ASN A 77 -26.04 -44.83 54.46
CA ASN A 77 -25.96 -44.73 52.99
C ASN A 77 -26.50 -43.41 52.46
N GLU A 78 -27.61 -42.95 53.01
CA GLU A 78 -28.27 -41.72 52.57
C GLU A 78 -27.46 -40.48 52.99
N ARG A 79 -26.92 -40.47 54.22
CA ARG A 79 -25.96 -39.43 54.67
C ARG A 79 -24.67 -39.42 53.85
N THR A 80 -24.11 -40.59 53.53
CA THR A 80 -22.89 -40.70 52.71
C THR A 80 -23.14 -40.25 51.27
N SER A 81 -24.26 -40.62 50.69
CA SER A 81 -24.68 -40.17 49.35
C SER A 81 -24.89 -38.65 49.31
N THR A 82 -25.43 -38.08 50.39
CA THR A 82 -25.60 -36.63 50.53
C THR A 82 -24.26 -35.90 50.61
N ARG A 83 -23.29 -36.40 51.38
CA ARG A 83 -21.95 -35.81 51.48
C ARG A 83 -21.19 -35.87 50.16
N LEU A 84 -21.22 -37.01 49.48
CA LEU A 84 -20.63 -37.17 48.16
C LEU A 84 -21.31 -36.26 47.13
N PHE A 85 -22.64 -36.14 47.16
CA PHE A 85 -23.38 -35.23 46.31
C PHE A 85 -22.92 -33.78 46.48
N ILE A 86 -22.86 -33.29 47.72
CA ILE A 86 -22.44 -31.90 48.01
C ILE A 86 -20.98 -31.69 47.56
N PHE A 87 -20.08 -32.63 47.86
CA PHE A 87 -18.68 -32.54 47.46
C PHE A 87 -18.51 -32.50 45.94
N PHE A 88 -19.11 -33.45 45.21
CA PHE A 88 -19.01 -33.49 43.75
C PHE A 88 -19.73 -32.31 43.08
N PHE A 89 -20.82 -31.83 43.67
CA PHE A 89 -21.52 -30.63 43.19
C PHE A 89 -20.66 -29.37 43.34
N ILE A 90 -20.06 -29.14 44.51
CA ILE A 90 -19.19 -27.98 44.75
C ILE A 90 -17.93 -28.06 43.87
N LEU A 91 -17.30 -29.25 43.77
CA LEU A 91 -16.11 -29.44 42.96
C LEU A 91 -16.36 -29.19 41.47
N SER A 92 -17.46 -29.73 40.92
CA SER A 92 -17.83 -29.50 39.53
C SER A 92 -18.23 -28.04 39.27
N LEU A 93 -18.92 -27.38 40.20
CA LEU A 93 -19.22 -25.96 40.11
C LEU A 93 -17.93 -25.11 40.07
N ALA A 94 -16.97 -25.40 40.94
CA ALA A 94 -15.69 -24.70 40.99
C ALA A 94 -14.89 -24.85 39.68
N ILE A 95 -14.84 -26.06 39.13
CA ILE A 95 -14.17 -26.34 37.84
C ILE A 95 -14.83 -25.57 36.69
N ILE A 96 -16.17 -25.56 36.63
CA ILE A 96 -16.93 -24.86 35.60
C ILE A 96 -16.72 -23.34 35.70
N ILE A 97 -16.78 -22.78 36.91
CA ILE A 97 -16.56 -21.35 37.16
C ILE A 97 -15.14 -20.96 36.75
N GLY A 98 -14.13 -21.75 37.12
CA GLY A 98 -12.74 -21.53 36.73
C GLY A 98 -12.58 -21.52 35.21
N TYR A 99 -13.11 -22.54 34.52
CA TYR A 99 -13.03 -22.65 33.06
C TYR A 99 -13.71 -21.48 32.33
N ILE A 100 -14.94 -21.11 32.71
CA ILE A 100 -15.70 -20.04 32.05
C ILE A 100 -15.05 -18.66 32.29
N SER A 101 -14.44 -18.45 33.47
CA SER A 101 -13.83 -17.17 33.85
C SER A 101 -12.48 -16.94 33.18
N LEU A 102 -11.72 -18.02 32.90
CA LEU A 102 -10.40 -17.94 32.27
C LEU A 102 -10.46 -17.90 30.74
N LYS A 103 -11.59 -18.27 30.13
CA LYS A 103 -11.75 -18.29 28.67
C LYS A 103 -11.94 -16.88 28.10
N SER A 104 -11.01 -16.42 27.28
CA SER A 104 -11.14 -15.21 26.47
C SER A 104 -12.03 -15.44 25.26
N VAL A 105 -12.84 -14.44 24.91
CA VAL A 105 -13.70 -14.41 23.73
C VAL A 105 -13.30 -13.20 22.88
N THR A 106 -13.17 -13.41 21.58
CA THR A 106 -12.94 -12.32 20.62
C THR A 106 -14.29 -11.69 20.26
N LYS A 107 -14.41 -10.38 20.39
CA LYS A 107 -15.56 -9.61 19.91
C LYS A 107 -15.14 -8.79 18.69
N ILE A 108 -16.08 -8.58 17.78
CA ILE A 108 -15.95 -7.67 16.64
C ILE A 108 -16.90 -6.51 16.89
N GLU A 109 -16.38 -5.30 16.84
CA GLU A 109 -17.19 -4.08 16.85
C GLU A 109 -17.21 -3.47 15.46
N ASN A 110 -18.38 -2.94 15.09
CA ASN A 110 -18.63 -2.31 13.81
C ASN A 110 -19.08 -0.87 14.07
N ILE A 111 -18.49 0.07 13.33
CA ILE A 111 -18.79 1.49 13.37
C ILE A 111 -19.21 1.91 11.97
N GLU A 112 -20.43 2.40 11.84
CA GLU A 112 -20.99 2.90 10.59
C GLU A 112 -20.52 4.33 10.33
N VAL A 113 -20.14 4.61 9.08
CA VAL A 113 -19.72 5.92 8.56
C VAL A 113 -18.75 6.67 9.51
N PRO A 114 -17.55 6.11 9.76
CA PRO A 114 -16.60 6.69 10.69
C PRO A 114 -16.04 8.03 10.17
N THR A 115 -15.85 8.99 11.07
CA THR A 115 -15.12 10.22 10.76
C THR A 115 -13.60 9.98 10.78
N PHE A 116 -12.83 10.90 10.21
CA PHE A 116 -11.37 10.83 10.26
C PHE A 116 -10.84 10.79 11.71
N GLU A 117 -11.44 11.57 12.59
CA GLU A 117 -11.13 11.61 14.02
C GLU A 117 -11.48 10.28 14.72
N ASP A 118 -12.58 9.63 14.33
CA ASP A 118 -12.94 8.29 14.83
C ASP A 118 -11.92 7.24 14.38
N TYR A 119 -11.58 7.23 13.08
CA TYR A 119 -10.56 6.34 12.54
C TYR A 119 -9.21 6.53 13.26
N SER A 120 -8.79 7.78 13.48
CA SER A 120 -7.51 8.08 14.12
C SER A 120 -7.46 7.52 15.54
N LYS A 121 -8.55 7.65 16.32
CA LYS A 121 -8.66 7.07 17.67
C LYS A 121 -8.64 5.54 17.63
N LEU A 122 -9.40 4.94 16.71
CA LEU A 122 -9.48 3.48 16.57
C LEU A 122 -8.13 2.89 16.16
N TYR A 123 -7.42 3.55 15.25
CA TYR A 123 -6.12 3.10 14.77
C TYR A 123 -5.09 3.09 15.90
N LEU A 124 -5.10 4.09 16.80
CA LEU A 124 -4.22 4.12 17.97
C LEU A 124 -4.41 2.90 18.89
N ASN A 125 -5.65 2.45 19.08
CA ASN A 125 -5.98 1.38 20.01
C ASN A 125 -6.00 -0.02 19.37
N HIS A 126 -6.29 -0.10 18.07
CA HIS A 126 -6.67 -1.34 17.37
C HIS A 126 -6.01 -1.47 15.97
N SER A 127 -4.86 -0.84 15.74
CA SER A 127 -4.16 -0.82 14.44
C SER A 127 -4.00 -2.18 13.75
N SER A 128 -3.81 -3.26 14.51
CA SER A 128 -3.55 -4.60 13.96
C SER A 128 -4.78 -5.32 13.42
N THR A 129 -5.99 -4.92 13.85
CA THR A 129 -7.25 -5.59 13.48
C THR A 129 -8.28 -4.64 12.87
N LEU A 130 -8.00 -3.34 12.83
CA LEU A 130 -8.87 -2.33 12.23
C LEU A 130 -8.87 -2.45 10.71
N VAL A 131 -10.04 -2.65 10.13
CA VAL A 131 -10.27 -2.68 8.69
C VAL A 131 -11.40 -1.73 8.35
N CYS A 132 -11.14 -0.86 7.38
CA CYS A 132 -12.10 0.13 6.88
C CYS A 132 -12.14 0.05 5.35
N PRO A 133 -13.14 -0.61 4.77
CA PRO A 133 -13.31 -0.66 3.31
C PRO A 133 -13.54 0.73 2.72
N CYS A 134 -12.84 1.06 1.64
CA CYS A 134 -13.07 2.28 0.88
C CYS A 134 -14.28 2.09 -0.04
N GLU A 135 -15.14 3.10 -0.10
CA GLU A 135 -16.17 3.15 -1.14
C GLU A 135 -15.56 3.51 -2.49
N LYS A 136 -14.65 4.50 -2.51
CA LYS A 136 -13.88 4.86 -3.70
C LYS A 136 -12.51 4.18 -3.65
N ILE A 137 -12.36 3.09 -4.39
CA ILE A 137 -11.12 2.30 -4.40
C ILE A 137 -10.00 2.91 -5.24
N SER A 138 -10.32 3.85 -6.14
CA SER A 138 -9.36 4.48 -7.05
C SER A 138 -9.41 5.99 -6.92
N ILE A 139 -8.31 6.61 -6.49
CA ILE A 139 -8.25 8.02 -6.10
C ILE A 139 -7.13 8.73 -6.84
N ASP A 140 -7.46 9.79 -7.60
CA ASP A 140 -6.44 10.58 -8.30
C ASP A 140 -5.44 11.22 -7.31
N TYR A 141 -4.15 11.15 -7.61
CA TYR A 141 -3.11 11.73 -6.72
C TYR A 141 -3.34 13.22 -6.43
N LYS A 142 -3.91 13.96 -7.40
CA LYS A 142 -4.27 15.38 -7.24
C LYS A 142 -5.14 15.67 -6.02
N ARG A 143 -5.86 14.68 -5.48
CA ARG A 143 -6.74 14.85 -4.32
C ARG A 143 -5.99 14.97 -3.00
N PHE A 144 -4.79 14.41 -2.89
CA PHE A 144 -4.09 14.30 -1.61
C PHE A 144 -2.58 14.58 -1.70
N VAL A 145 -2.03 14.78 -2.90
CA VAL A 145 -0.65 15.19 -3.13
C VAL A 145 -0.63 16.58 -3.77
N TYR A 146 0.21 17.45 -3.24
CA TYR A 146 0.49 18.77 -3.78
C TYR A 146 2.00 18.92 -4.01
N ILE A 147 2.37 19.34 -5.22
CA ILE A 147 3.76 19.52 -5.66
C ILE A 147 3.88 20.92 -6.28
N GLU A 148 4.84 21.69 -5.78
CA GLU A 148 5.32 22.95 -6.33
C GLU A 148 6.82 22.86 -6.62
N TYR A 149 7.28 23.69 -7.55
CA TYR A 149 8.68 23.77 -7.93
C TYR A 149 9.05 25.21 -8.30
N ALA A 150 10.31 25.59 -8.07
CA ALA A 150 10.87 26.83 -8.56
C ALA A 150 12.07 26.56 -9.46
N PHE A 151 12.09 27.16 -10.64
CA PHE A 151 13.25 27.09 -11.54
C PHE A 151 14.41 27.94 -11.03
N HIS A 152 15.62 27.57 -11.46
CA HIS A 152 16.80 28.37 -11.33
C HIS A 152 16.57 29.76 -11.96
N GLU A 153 17.09 30.81 -11.31
CA GLU A 153 16.81 32.21 -11.64
C GLU A 153 17.08 32.56 -13.11
N VAL A 154 18.13 31.96 -13.70
CA VAL A 154 18.47 32.15 -15.12
C VAL A 154 17.29 31.89 -16.06
N CYS A 155 16.41 30.93 -15.74
CA CYS A 155 15.24 30.58 -16.53
C CYS A 155 14.07 31.57 -16.41
N ASN A 156 14.15 32.53 -15.50
CA ASN A 156 13.20 33.63 -15.35
C ASN A 156 13.87 35.01 -15.57
N SER A 157 15.14 35.02 -15.96
CA SER A 157 15.94 36.23 -16.11
C SER A 157 15.83 36.87 -17.50
N VAL A 158 16.34 38.09 -17.63
CA VAL A 158 16.46 38.79 -18.91
C VAL A 158 17.36 38.04 -19.91
N TYR A 159 18.28 37.19 -19.45
CA TYR A 159 19.26 36.49 -20.29
C TYR A 159 18.68 35.43 -21.22
N ILE A 160 17.41 35.04 -21.04
CA ILE A 160 16.70 34.14 -21.95
C ILE A 160 15.65 34.88 -22.80
N THR A 161 15.60 36.20 -22.75
CA THR A 161 14.62 37.00 -23.52
C THR A 161 15.09 37.25 -24.95
N ASN A 162 14.15 37.57 -25.85
CA ASN A 162 14.49 38.00 -27.21
C ASN A 162 15.33 39.28 -27.21
N GLU A 163 15.10 40.18 -26.25
CA GLU A 163 15.82 41.45 -26.14
C GLU A 163 17.31 41.23 -25.86
N TRP A 164 17.65 40.43 -24.85
CA TRP A 164 19.04 40.06 -24.58
C TRP A 164 19.68 39.31 -25.75
N ILE A 165 18.99 38.30 -26.29
CA ILE A 165 19.50 37.48 -27.39
C ILE A 165 19.80 38.34 -28.63
N ALA A 166 18.95 39.31 -28.95
CA ALA A 166 19.17 40.26 -30.04
C ALA A 166 20.26 41.28 -29.70
N TYR A 167 20.40 41.67 -28.43
CA TYR A 167 21.44 42.58 -27.98
C TYR A 167 22.84 41.97 -28.17
N VAL A 168 23.05 40.72 -27.75
CA VAL A 168 24.36 40.05 -27.87
C VAL A 168 24.68 39.53 -29.27
N ASP A 169 23.75 39.64 -30.22
CA ASP A 169 23.98 39.30 -31.63
C ASP A 169 24.96 40.30 -32.27
N GLY A 170 26.21 39.88 -32.49
CA GLY A 170 27.26 40.71 -33.06
C GLY A 170 27.05 41.12 -34.51
N ARG A 171 26.08 40.55 -35.24
CA ARG A 171 25.92 40.76 -36.70
C ARG A 171 25.58 42.19 -37.13
N ALA A 172 25.25 43.07 -36.18
CA ALA A 172 25.06 44.49 -36.44
C ALA A 172 26.33 45.33 -36.24
N THR A 173 27.47 44.72 -35.86
CA THR A 173 28.75 45.46 -35.76
C THR A 173 29.25 45.85 -37.15
N PRO A 174 29.85 47.04 -37.30
CA PRO A 174 30.58 47.40 -38.51
C PRO A 174 31.91 46.62 -38.68
N GLU A 175 32.40 45.95 -37.63
CA GLU A 175 33.60 45.13 -37.67
C GLU A 175 33.33 43.73 -38.24
N ILE A 176 34.27 43.18 -39.01
CA ILE A 176 34.28 41.76 -39.36
C ILE A 176 34.54 40.96 -38.08
N ILE A 177 33.68 40.00 -37.76
CA ILE A 177 33.80 39.16 -36.57
C ILE A 177 34.17 37.73 -37.00
N GLY A 178 35.20 37.16 -36.36
CA GLY A 178 35.56 35.76 -36.57
C GLY A 178 34.61 34.79 -35.87
N PHE A 179 34.51 33.55 -36.36
CA PHE A 179 33.66 32.50 -35.77
C PHE A 179 34.01 32.16 -34.31
N ASP A 180 35.20 32.52 -33.85
CA ASP A 180 35.73 32.24 -32.52
C ASP A 180 35.33 33.29 -31.49
N ASP A 181 34.81 34.43 -31.95
CA ASP A 181 34.46 35.57 -31.12
C ASP A 181 33.09 35.35 -30.46
N PHE A 182 32.98 35.72 -29.19
CA PHE A 182 31.72 35.66 -28.46
C PHE A 182 30.60 36.46 -29.16
N ARG A 183 30.90 37.56 -29.83
CA ARG A 183 29.90 38.34 -30.57
C ARG A 183 29.26 37.54 -31.71
N ALA A 184 29.98 36.57 -32.28
CA ALA A 184 29.43 35.64 -33.29
C ALA A 184 28.66 34.46 -32.67
N THR A 185 29.04 34.03 -31.46
CA THR A 185 28.59 32.75 -30.88
C THR A 185 27.61 32.90 -29.70
N GLY A 186 27.64 34.03 -29.00
CA GLY A 186 26.90 34.30 -27.77
C GLY A 186 25.38 34.24 -27.97
N MET A 187 24.87 34.78 -29.07
CA MET A 187 23.44 34.66 -29.42
C MET A 187 22.98 33.20 -29.42
N ASN A 188 23.79 32.28 -29.96
CA ASN A 188 23.43 30.86 -30.03
C ASN A 188 23.51 30.19 -28.65
N ALA A 189 24.49 30.56 -27.82
CA ALA A 189 24.58 30.09 -26.44
C ALA A 189 23.32 30.45 -25.62
N PHE A 190 22.84 31.69 -25.67
CA PHE A 190 21.63 32.08 -24.94
C PHE A 190 20.33 31.52 -25.56
N ARG A 191 20.29 31.31 -26.88
CA ARG A 191 19.17 30.58 -27.52
C ARG A 191 19.11 29.13 -27.06
N ALA A 192 20.25 28.47 -26.94
CA ALA A 192 20.34 27.12 -26.40
C ALA A 192 19.94 27.09 -24.92
N LEU A 193 20.43 28.02 -24.11
CA LEU A 193 20.03 28.15 -22.69
C LEU A 193 18.53 28.39 -22.52
N ARG A 194 17.95 29.30 -23.30
CA ARG A 194 16.49 29.50 -23.35
C ARG A 194 15.76 28.22 -23.72
N SER A 195 16.27 27.48 -24.70
CA SER A 195 15.65 26.24 -25.14
C SER A 195 15.69 25.17 -24.04
N LEU A 196 16.78 25.08 -23.27
CA LEU A 196 16.85 24.21 -22.09
C LEU A 196 15.79 24.61 -21.06
N CYS A 197 15.71 25.89 -20.68
CA CYS A 197 14.71 26.37 -19.71
C CYS A 197 13.26 26.09 -20.17
N GLN A 198 12.95 26.38 -21.44
CA GLN A 198 11.62 26.13 -22.01
C GLN A 198 11.29 24.63 -22.06
N LEU A 199 12.27 23.82 -22.44
CA LEU A 199 12.12 22.37 -22.50
C LEU A 199 11.86 21.82 -21.10
N THR A 200 12.69 22.18 -20.12
CA THR A 200 12.54 21.67 -18.76
C THR A 200 11.22 22.10 -18.14
N ASN A 201 10.77 23.34 -18.38
CA ASN A 201 9.44 23.79 -17.98
C ASN A 201 8.34 22.91 -18.58
N LYS A 202 8.38 22.71 -19.90
CA LYS A 202 7.42 21.84 -20.59
C LYS A 202 7.44 20.42 -20.02
N THR A 203 8.62 19.82 -19.86
CA THR A 203 8.78 18.47 -19.30
C THR A 203 8.17 18.37 -17.90
N VAL A 204 8.53 19.28 -17.00
CA VAL A 204 8.04 19.26 -15.61
C VAL A 204 6.52 19.44 -15.58
N SER A 205 5.98 20.39 -16.36
CA SER A 205 4.54 20.63 -16.45
C SER A 205 3.77 19.42 -16.99
N GLU A 206 4.23 18.83 -18.10
CA GLU A 206 3.59 17.65 -18.70
C GLU A 206 3.69 16.42 -17.78
N SER A 207 4.85 16.20 -17.17
CA SER A 207 5.05 15.12 -16.19
C SER A 207 4.17 15.31 -14.96
N LEU A 208 3.98 16.54 -14.48
CA LEU A 208 3.11 16.84 -13.35
C LEU A 208 1.61 16.62 -13.68
N ILE A 209 1.17 17.04 -14.87
CA ILE A 209 -0.19 16.76 -15.36
C ILE A 209 -0.41 15.23 -15.41
N GLY A 210 0.56 14.50 -15.98
CA GLY A 210 0.52 13.05 -16.05
C GLY A 210 0.60 12.37 -14.68
N PHE A 211 1.30 12.95 -13.70
CA PHE A 211 1.32 12.45 -12.33
C PHE A 211 -0.04 12.62 -11.66
N TYR A 212 -0.66 13.80 -11.80
CA TYR A 212 -1.94 14.10 -11.20
C TYR A 212 -3.13 13.35 -11.81
N SER A 213 -3.02 12.87 -13.06
CA SER A 213 -4.02 12.01 -13.67
C SER A 213 -3.92 10.54 -13.22
N LYS A 214 -2.83 10.13 -12.56
CA LYS A 214 -2.68 8.76 -12.04
C LYS A 214 -3.55 8.55 -10.82
N GLN A 215 -3.88 7.28 -10.58
CA GLN A 215 -4.74 6.87 -9.49
C GLN A 215 -3.98 6.02 -8.47
N TYR A 216 -4.22 6.32 -7.20
CA TYR A 216 -3.88 5.46 -6.07
C TYR A 216 -5.02 4.50 -5.82
N ILE A 217 -4.74 3.20 -5.88
CA ILE A 217 -5.75 2.15 -5.84
C ILE A 217 -5.63 1.36 -4.52
N SER A 218 -6.66 1.43 -3.68
CA SER A 218 -6.75 0.65 -2.45
C SER A 218 -8.20 0.32 -2.09
N ALA A 219 -8.49 -0.95 -1.79
CA ALA A 219 -9.82 -1.39 -1.37
C ALA A 219 -10.14 -1.05 0.10
N THR A 220 -9.13 -0.79 0.92
CA THR A 220 -9.26 -0.43 2.33
C THR A 220 -8.41 0.78 2.64
N ILE A 221 -8.70 1.47 3.73
CA ILE A 221 -7.83 2.55 4.21
C ILE A 221 -6.48 1.95 4.59
N GLN A 222 -5.43 2.44 3.94
CA GLN A 222 -4.07 2.02 4.29
C GLN A 222 -3.61 2.70 5.58
N PRO A 223 -2.83 1.99 6.42
CA PRO A 223 -2.14 2.59 7.57
C PRO A 223 -1.36 3.84 7.18
N LEU A 224 -1.45 4.91 8.00
CA LEU A 224 -0.81 6.21 7.73
C LEU A 224 0.67 6.07 7.31
N HIS A 225 1.47 5.35 8.11
CA HIS A 225 2.90 5.16 7.85
C HIS A 225 3.16 4.46 6.51
N LEU A 226 2.32 3.49 6.12
CA LEU A 226 2.46 2.74 4.89
C LEU A 226 2.06 3.58 3.69
N PHE A 227 0.95 4.32 3.82
CA PHE A 227 0.51 5.27 2.83
C PHE A 227 1.60 6.33 2.57
N GLU A 228 2.07 7.01 3.61
CA GLU A 228 3.12 8.03 3.49
C GLU A 228 4.39 7.47 2.86
N PHE A 229 4.83 6.28 3.28
CA PHE A 229 6.00 5.62 2.71
C PHE A 229 5.82 5.31 1.21
N GLN A 230 4.67 4.76 0.80
CA GLN A 230 4.38 4.47 -0.60
C GLN A 230 4.36 5.75 -1.45
N ILE A 231 3.71 6.81 -0.97
CA ILE A 231 3.63 8.09 -1.69
C ILE A 231 5.00 8.77 -1.77
N GLN A 232 5.79 8.74 -0.69
CA GLN A 232 7.13 9.32 -0.65
C GLN A 232 8.05 8.67 -1.70
N LEU A 233 8.07 7.33 -1.75
CA LEU A 233 8.85 6.59 -2.76
C LEU A 233 8.41 6.92 -4.18
N LEU A 234 7.09 7.02 -4.40
CA LEU A 234 6.54 7.40 -5.69
C LEU A 234 6.97 8.83 -6.09
N LEU A 235 6.97 9.77 -5.15
CA LEU A 235 7.40 11.15 -5.40
C LEU A 235 8.89 11.25 -5.72
N GLU A 236 9.74 10.51 -5.00
CA GLU A 236 11.18 10.46 -5.27
C GLU A 236 11.46 9.86 -6.64
N GLN A 237 10.75 8.79 -7.00
CA GLN A 237 10.82 8.19 -8.32
C GLN A 237 10.34 9.15 -9.42
N PHE A 238 9.26 9.89 -9.18
CA PHE A 238 8.73 10.89 -10.11
C PHE A 238 9.73 12.02 -10.37
N MET A 239 10.33 12.59 -9.32
CA MET A 239 11.33 13.66 -9.47
C MET A 239 12.60 13.15 -10.16
N SER A 240 13.04 11.93 -9.82
CA SER A 240 14.18 11.30 -10.48
C SER A 240 13.90 11.00 -11.95
N SER A 241 12.68 10.58 -12.31
CA SER A 241 12.35 10.28 -13.72
C SER A 241 12.45 11.53 -14.58
N ILE A 242 11.94 12.68 -14.13
CA ILE A 242 12.06 13.95 -14.87
C ILE A 242 13.52 14.26 -15.21
N THR A 243 14.41 14.13 -14.23
CA THR A 243 15.85 14.39 -14.41
C THR A 243 16.47 13.39 -15.37
N ASN A 244 16.14 12.10 -15.20
CA ASN A 244 16.65 11.03 -16.07
C ASN A 244 16.18 11.18 -17.52
N ASP A 245 14.93 11.62 -17.73
CA ASP A 245 14.35 11.86 -19.06
C ASP A 245 15.05 13.04 -19.75
N LEU A 246 15.36 14.10 -19.00
CA LEU A 246 16.10 15.26 -19.49
C LEU A 246 17.55 14.88 -19.85
N ILE A 247 18.24 14.15 -18.97
CA ILE A 247 19.62 13.66 -19.22
C ILE A 247 19.64 12.70 -20.40
N SER A 248 18.71 11.73 -20.47
CA SER A 248 18.54 10.82 -21.63
C SER A 248 18.44 11.63 -22.93
N SER A 249 17.59 12.66 -22.91
CA SER A 249 17.35 13.48 -24.10
C SER A 249 18.58 14.28 -24.51
N LEU A 250 19.41 14.71 -23.56
CA LEU A 250 20.66 15.42 -23.84
C LEU A 250 21.78 14.49 -24.31
N GLU A 251 21.93 13.32 -23.70
CA GLU A 251 22.83 12.27 -24.20
C GLU A 251 22.50 11.92 -25.66
N LEU A 252 21.22 11.82 -25.98
CA LEU A 252 20.80 11.60 -27.35
C LEU A 252 21.16 12.76 -28.28
N VAL A 253 20.98 14.02 -27.86
CA VAL A 253 21.41 15.17 -28.66
C VAL A 253 22.90 15.07 -28.94
N ARG A 254 23.72 14.70 -27.95
CA ARG A 254 25.16 14.47 -28.13
C ARG A 254 25.43 13.41 -29.19
N ASP A 255 24.81 12.24 -29.05
CA ASP A 255 25.00 11.10 -29.96
C ASP A 255 24.53 11.44 -31.40
N THR A 256 23.44 12.19 -31.55
CA THR A 256 22.88 12.57 -32.86
C THR A 256 23.60 13.73 -33.54
N THR A 257 24.18 14.66 -32.78
CA THR A 257 24.91 15.82 -33.31
C THR A 257 26.35 15.45 -33.70
N GLN A 258 27.02 14.60 -32.93
CA GLN A 258 28.37 14.10 -33.24
C GLN A 258 28.39 13.29 -34.55
N VAL A 259 27.34 12.51 -34.80
CA VAL A 259 27.26 11.58 -35.94
C VAL A 259 26.76 12.25 -37.23
N ASN A 260 26.09 13.39 -37.13
CA ASN A 260 25.60 14.16 -38.28
C ASN A 260 26.52 15.35 -38.58
N GLY A 261 27.60 15.10 -39.33
CA GLY A 261 28.47 16.14 -39.91
C GLY A 261 27.76 17.17 -40.81
N LEU A 262 26.46 17.03 -41.08
CA LEU A 262 25.64 18.06 -41.74
C LEU A 262 25.43 19.31 -40.86
N TRP A 263 25.41 19.16 -39.53
CA TRP A 263 25.13 20.27 -38.61
C TRP A 263 26.42 20.99 -38.14
N ALA A 264 27.56 20.42 -38.51
CA ALA A 264 28.92 20.85 -38.19
C ALA A 264 29.44 21.97 -39.11
N LEU A 265 28.69 22.34 -40.14
CA LEU A 265 29.01 23.41 -41.11
C LEU A 265 28.91 24.83 -40.51
N ALA A 266 28.76 24.94 -39.20
CA ALA A 266 28.66 26.19 -38.45
C ALA A 266 30.01 26.92 -38.24
N GLY A 267 31.12 26.44 -38.82
CA GLY A 267 32.47 26.97 -38.59
C GLY A 267 33.10 26.60 -37.24
N MET A 268 32.32 25.97 -36.34
CA MET A 268 32.74 25.60 -34.97
C MET A 268 33.38 24.22 -34.86
N GLN A 269 33.07 23.30 -35.78
CA GLN A 269 33.60 21.93 -35.80
C GLN A 269 34.55 21.71 -36.98
N TYR A 270 34.27 22.36 -38.11
CA TYR A 270 35.13 22.36 -39.30
C TYR A 270 35.45 23.78 -39.72
N ASN A 271 36.71 24.02 -40.07
CA ASN A 271 37.11 25.15 -40.90
C ASN A 271 36.68 24.85 -42.34
N ILE A 272 35.99 25.81 -42.94
CA ILE A 272 35.51 25.72 -44.32
C ILE A 272 36.50 26.47 -45.21
N TYR A 273 37.14 25.75 -46.12
CA TYR A 273 37.99 26.33 -47.16
C TYR A 273 37.32 26.16 -48.51
N THR A 274 37.04 27.27 -49.17
CA THR A 274 36.54 27.29 -50.54
C THR A 274 37.71 27.48 -51.50
N ASN A 275 37.87 26.56 -52.44
CA ASN A 275 38.76 26.77 -53.56
C ASN A 275 37.94 27.24 -54.77
N ILE A 276 38.07 28.54 -55.06
CA ILE A 276 37.29 29.26 -56.07
C ILE A 276 37.63 28.78 -57.49
N GLU A 277 38.86 28.30 -57.74
CA GLU A 277 39.28 27.82 -59.07
C GLU A 277 38.68 26.45 -59.43
N PHE A 278 38.34 25.62 -58.45
CA PHE A 278 37.88 24.24 -58.66
C PHE A 278 36.44 24.01 -58.21
N ASP A 279 35.71 25.07 -57.82
CA ASP A 279 34.37 24.99 -57.23
C ASP A 279 34.27 23.89 -56.15
N SER A 280 35.30 23.81 -55.31
CA SER A 280 35.46 22.72 -54.35
C SER A 280 35.49 23.23 -52.91
N LEU A 281 34.81 22.48 -52.04
CA LEU A 281 34.68 22.76 -50.61
C LEU A 281 35.55 21.76 -49.84
N SER A 282 36.57 22.24 -49.13
CA SER A 282 37.36 21.44 -48.20
C SER A 282 36.95 21.74 -46.77
N LEU A 283 36.68 20.68 -46.00
CA LEU A 283 36.32 20.75 -44.59
C LEU A 283 37.50 20.20 -43.78
N VAL A 284 38.11 21.04 -42.95
CA VAL A 284 39.20 20.63 -42.06
C VAL A 284 38.69 20.66 -40.63
N VAL A 285 38.89 19.58 -39.90
CA VAL A 285 38.50 19.50 -38.48
C VAL A 285 39.19 20.62 -37.70
N ARG A 286 38.46 21.25 -36.78
CA ARG A 286 39.00 22.24 -35.86
C ARG A 286 39.48 21.58 -34.57
N ASP A 287 40.55 22.14 -33.99
CA ASP A 287 41.05 21.77 -32.67
C ASP A 287 40.86 22.91 -31.66
N TYR A 288 40.52 22.58 -30.41
CA TYR A 288 40.46 23.49 -29.27
C TYR A 288 41.39 22.99 -28.18
N PHE A 289 42.49 23.70 -27.90
CA PHE A 289 43.50 23.33 -26.87
C PHE A 289 43.91 21.86 -26.94
N ASP A 290 44.53 21.44 -28.05
CA ASP A 290 44.99 20.06 -28.30
C ASP A 290 43.88 18.97 -28.25
N CYS A 291 42.61 19.38 -28.23
CA CYS A 291 41.45 18.50 -28.34
C CYS A 291 40.81 18.66 -29.71
N SER A 292 40.86 17.60 -30.52
CA SER A 292 40.32 17.59 -31.87
C SER A 292 38.83 17.28 -31.90
N CYS A 293 38.07 18.08 -32.65
CA CYS A 293 36.63 17.86 -32.81
C CYS A 293 36.25 16.58 -33.57
N ASP A 294 37.20 15.92 -34.22
CA ASP A 294 37.01 14.60 -34.82
C ASP A 294 36.98 13.50 -33.74
N ASN A 295 37.80 13.68 -32.70
CA ASN A 295 37.98 12.71 -31.63
C ASN A 295 36.99 12.89 -30.49
N SER A 296 36.59 14.14 -30.20
CA SER A 296 35.67 14.43 -29.09
C SER A 296 34.78 15.64 -29.39
N PRO A 297 33.45 15.54 -29.22
CA PRO A 297 32.54 16.67 -29.36
C PRO A 297 32.60 17.63 -28.15
N ARG A 298 33.27 17.23 -27.07
CA ARG A 298 33.37 17.98 -25.80
C ARG A 298 34.52 18.97 -25.75
N CYS A 299 35.34 19.06 -26.80
CA CYS A 299 36.45 20.02 -26.80
C CYS A 299 35.93 21.44 -26.71
N ILE A 300 36.50 22.21 -25.77
CA ILE A 300 36.10 23.58 -25.47
C ILE A 300 37.31 24.49 -25.27
N ARG A 301 37.08 25.79 -25.41
CA ARG A 301 37.99 26.88 -25.06
C ARG A 301 37.21 28.02 -24.43
N GLN A 302 37.84 28.78 -23.54
CA GLN A 302 37.22 29.94 -22.91
C GLN A 302 36.75 30.96 -23.96
N SER A 303 35.50 31.40 -23.81
CA SER A 303 34.87 32.35 -24.71
C SER A 303 35.45 33.74 -24.52
N SER A 304 35.71 34.41 -25.65
CA SER A 304 36.46 35.65 -25.68
C SER A 304 35.97 36.57 -26.78
N ILE A 305 36.17 37.88 -26.59
CA ILE A 305 36.04 38.88 -27.63
C ILE A 305 37.42 39.15 -28.21
N TYR A 306 37.52 39.16 -29.53
CA TYR A 306 38.78 39.33 -30.26
C TYR A 306 38.76 40.59 -31.12
N ARG A 307 39.94 41.16 -31.33
CA ARG A 307 40.13 42.08 -32.45
C ARG A 307 40.39 41.25 -33.71
N PHE A 308 39.60 41.47 -34.77
CA PHE A 308 39.67 40.65 -35.97
C PHE A 308 41.01 40.74 -36.71
N SER A 309 41.63 41.92 -36.75
CA SER A 309 42.85 42.21 -37.52
C SER A 309 44.05 41.37 -37.11
N ASP A 310 44.24 41.14 -35.81
CA ASP A 310 45.43 40.51 -35.23
C ASP A 310 45.09 39.29 -34.35
N LYS A 311 43.79 38.94 -34.23
CA LYS A 311 43.26 37.89 -33.36
C LYS A 311 43.65 38.07 -31.88
N THR A 312 43.91 39.31 -31.44
CA THR A 312 44.22 39.58 -30.04
C THR A 312 42.97 39.46 -29.17
N VAL A 313 43.12 38.87 -27.98
CA VAL A 313 42.04 38.73 -26.99
C VAL A 313 41.83 40.08 -26.30
N LEU A 314 40.65 40.67 -26.47
CA LEU A 314 40.25 41.93 -25.83
C LEU A 314 39.58 41.68 -24.47
N PHE A 315 38.79 40.61 -24.37
CA PHE A 315 38.10 40.26 -23.13
C PHE A 315 37.82 38.76 -23.07
N LEU A 316 38.29 38.12 -22.00
CA LEU A 316 37.88 36.77 -21.60
C LEU A 316 36.57 36.88 -20.82
N ILE A 317 35.53 36.16 -21.23
CA ILE A 317 34.26 36.16 -20.52
C ILE A 317 34.33 35.08 -19.42
N PRO A 318 34.32 35.46 -18.13
CA PRO A 318 34.39 34.49 -17.04
C PRO A 318 33.23 33.50 -17.11
N GLY A 319 33.56 32.21 -17.00
CA GLY A 319 32.58 31.13 -16.95
C GLY A 319 32.00 30.68 -18.29
N LEU A 320 32.15 31.42 -19.39
CA LEU A 320 31.62 31.00 -20.68
C LEU A 320 32.66 30.31 -21.57
N TYR A 321 32.23 29.27 -22.27
CA TYR A 321 33.04 28.52 -23.22
C TYR A 321 32.43 28.51 -24.63
N LEU A 322 33.28 28.31 -25.63
CA LEU A 322 32.92 27.85 -26.98
C LEU A 322 33.59 26.50 -27.24
N GLY A 323 33.16 25.76 -28.24
CA GLY A 323 33.72 24.43 -28.53
C GLY A 323 33.17 23.82 -29.80
N CYS A 324 33.47 22.53 -30.02
CA CYS A 324 33.04 21.80 -31.22
C CYS A 324 31.52 21.85 -31.41
N LEU A 325 30.78 21.69 -30.32
CA LEU A 325 29.33 21.82 -30.28
C LEU A 325 28.93 22.94 -29.32
N ALA A 326 28.07 23.85 -29.78
CA ALA A 326 27.56 24.94 -28.96
C ALA A 326 26.85 24.44 -27.68
N ILE A 327 26.16 23.30 -27.76
CA ILE A 327 25.50 22.69 -26.61
C ILE A 327 26.51 22.15 -25.59
N GLU A 328 27.62 21.51 -26.02
CA GLU A 328 28.64 21.02 -25.09
C GLU A 328 29.41 22.15 -24.44
N ALA A 329 29.69 23.22 -25.19
CA ALA A 329 30.30 24.42 -24.66
C ALA A 329 29.39 25.11 -23.63
N LEU A 330 28.08 25.19 -23.91
CA LEU A 330 27.11 25.74 -22.97
C LEU A 330 27.02 24.89 -21.69
N LEU A 331 26.92 23.56 -21.82
CA LEU A 331 26.79 22.65 -20.68
C LEU A 331 28.01 22.74 -19.75
N GLN A 332 29.21 22.92 -20.29
CA GLN A 332 30.44 23.12 -19.51
C GLN A 332 30.62 24.56 -19.01
N SER A 333 29.82 25.51 -19.49
CA SER A 333 29.85 26.90 -19.03
C SER A 333 29.20 27.07 -17.66
N THR A 334 29.65 28.07 -16.93
CA THR A 334 29.06 28.60 -15.70
C THR A 334 28.42 29.96 -15.99
N LEU A 335 27.72 30.52 -15.00
CA LEU A 335 27.08 31.84 -15.11
C LEU A 335 27.83 32.93 -14.33
N GLU A 336 29.11 32.72 -14.01
CA GLU A 336 29.89 33.61 -13.14
C GLU A 336 29.86 35.09 -13.55
N CYS A 337 30.02 35.39 -14.85
CA CYS A 337 29.93 36.77 -15.35
C CYS A 337 28.55 37.40 -15.11
N PHE A 338 27.49 36.59 -15.09
CA PHE A 338 26.09 37.03 -15.01
C PHE A 338 25.62 37.33 -13.59
N TYR A 339 26.42 36.99 -12.58
CA TYR A 339 26.26 37.43 -11.19
C TYR A 339 27.07 38.72 -10.88
N ASN A 340 27.86 39.23 -11.83
CA ASN A 340 28.79 40.35 -11.60
C ASN A 340 28.51 41.54 -12.54
N GLN A 341 28.02 42.65 -11.98
CA GLN A 341 27.60 43.81 -12.78
C GLN A 341 28.77 44.43 -13.54
N THR A 342 29.97 44.44 -12.97
CA THR A 342 31.18 44.93 -13.64
C THR A 342 31.50 44.09 -14.87
N CYS A 343 31.26 42.77 -14.81
CA CYS A 343 31.46 41.87 -15.94
C CYS A 343 30.47 42.16 -17.07
N ILE A 344 29.17 42.32 -16.74
CA ILE A 344 28.13 42.68 -17.71
C ILE A 344 28.40 44.05 -18.33
N ASN A 345 28.76 45.06 -17.54
CA ASN A 345 29.08 46.39 -18.05
C ASN A 345 30.27 46.34 -19.03
N LYS A 346 31.30 45.55 -18.70
CA LYS A 346 32.45 45.34 -19.59
C LYS A 346 32.04 44.61 -20.87
N LEU A 347 31.21 43.58 -20.78
CA LEU A 347 30.68 42.87 -21.95
C LEU A 347 29.89 43.82 -22.87
N GLN A 348 29.01 44.64 -22.30
CA GLN A 348 28.18 45.60 -23.04
C GLN A 348 29.00 46.69 -23.74
N SER A 349 30.18 47.05 -23.21
CA SER A 349 31.06 48.05 -23.85
C SER A 349 31.51 47.66 -25.26
N TYR A 350 31.57 46.35 -25.57
CA TYR A 350 31.90 45.85 -26.90
C TYR A 350 30.71 45.87 -27.89
N TYR A 351 29.56 46.33 -27.44
CA TYR A 351 28.35 46.54 -28.23
C TYR A 351 27.93 48.02 -28.25
N ALA A 352 28.86 48.95 -28.00
CA ALA A 352 28.58 50.39 -27.82
C ALA A 352 27.84 51.08 -28.99
N TYR A 353 27.83 50.48 -30.19
CA TYR A 353 27.07 50.97 -31.35
C TYR A 353 25.56 50.66 -31.25
N LYS A 354 25.15 49.76 -30.34
CA LYS A 354 23.76 49.47 -30.03
C LYS A 354 23.26 50.34 -28.88
N LYS A 355 21.95 50.59 -28.85
CA LYS A 355 21.29 51.23 -27.69
C LYS A 355 21.58 50.42 -26.44
N PHE A 356 22.11 51.07 -25.40
CA PHE A 356 22.39 50.45 -24.11
C PHE A 356 21.14 49.73 -23.57
N LEU A 357 21.31 48.47 -23.19
CA LEU A 357 20.27 47.65 -22.58
C LEU A 357 20.47 47.64 -21.07
N ASN A 358 19.48 48.09 -20.30
CA ASN A 358 19.57 48.02 -18.85
C ASN A 358 19.34 46.58 -18.38
N VAL A 359 20.41 45.90 -17.98
CA VAL A 359 20.41 44.49 -17.60
C VAL A 359 20.79 44.38 -16.13
N THR A 360 19.92 43.77 -15.33
CA THR A 360 20.22 43.36 -13.97
C THR A 360 20.94 42.02 -13.97
N VAL A 361 22.01 41.92 -13.18
CA VAL A 361 22.65 40.64 -12.86
C VAL A 361 21.71 39.69 -12.13
N LEU A 362 22.04 38.40 -12.22
CA LEU A 362 21.43 37.36 -11.41
C LEU A 362 21.76 37.57 -9.93
N ASP A 363 20.86 37.17 -9.05
CA ASP A 363 21.00 37.29 -7.61
C ASP A 363 21.67 36.04 -6.99
N SER A 364 22.91 36.21 -6.53
CA SER A 364 23.65 35.14 -5.86
C SER A 364 22.98 34.64 -4.57
N THR A 365 22.04 35.38 -3.97
CA THR A 365 21.30 34.93 -2.79
C THR A 365 20.16 33.96 -3.14
N LEU A 366 19.73 33.92 -4.40
CA LEU A 366 18.63 33.07 -4.88
C LEU A 366 19.10 31.71 -5.42
N LEU A 367 20.37 31.37 -5.29
CA LEU A 367 20.97 30.14 -5.82
C LEU A 367 20.43 28.83 -5.19
N GLY A 368 19.84 28.89 -3.99
CA GLY A 368 19.42 27.70 -3.25
C GLY A 368 20.63 26.81 -2.91
N HIS A 369 20.67 25.60 -3.47
CA HIS A 369 21.78 24.64 -3.29
C HIS A 369 22.92 24.71 -4.31
N PHE A 370 22.88 25.61 -5.30
CA PHE A 370 23.92 25.73 -6.32
C PHE A 370 24.99 26.77 -5.92
N PRO A 371 26.29 26.52 -6.10
CA PRO A 371 27.30 27.58 -6.06
C PRO A 371 27.28 28.44 -7.34
N VAL A 372 27.87 29.64 -7.27
CA VAL A 372 27.97 30.59 -8.41
C VAL A 372 28.71 29.99 -9.62
N ASN A 373 29.70 29.13 -9.35
CA ASN A 373 30.50 28.43 -10.36
C ASN A 373 29.90 27.10 -10.80
N SER A 374 28.63 26.81 -10.46
CA SER A 374 27.94 25.64 -11.02
C SER A 374 27.86 25.73 -12.53
N THR A 375 28.13 24.60 -13.18
CA THR A 375 28.00 24.49 -14.63
C THR A 375 26.52 24.39 -15.02
N ILE A 376 26.20 24.78 -16.25
CA ILE A 376 24.85 24.58 -16.80
C ILE A 376 24.49 23.08 -16.80
N GLU A 377 25.46 22.17 -16.99
CA GLU A 377 25.24 20.73 -16.88
C GLU A 377 24.82 20.32 -15.46
N GLU A 378 25.41 20.90 -14.41
CA GLU A 378 24.96 20.66 -13.02
C GLU A 378 23.52 21.14 -12.80
N LEU A 379 23.16 22.30 -13.35
CA LEU A 379 21.78 22.80 -13.29
C LEU A 379 20.82 21.86 -14.03
N VAL A 380 21.18 21.43 -15.24
CA VAL A 380 20.44 20.43 -16.04
C VAL A 380 20.28 19.12 -15.29
N ASN A 381 21.32 18.62 -14.62
CA ASN A 381 21.31 17.38 -13.83
C ASN A 381 20.39 17.46 -12.60
N LYS A 382 19.82 18.63 -12.34
CA LYS A 382 18.78 18.89 -11.34
C LYS A 382 17.51 19.46 -11.97
N SER A 383 17.30 19.19 -13.26
CA SER A 383 16.15 19.66 -14.04
C SER A 383 15.98 21.18 -13.99
N MET A 384 17.06 21.95 -13.93
CA MET A 384 17.02 23.42 -13.78
C MET A 384 16.15 23.88 -12.60
N ILE A 385 15.84 23.00 -11.64
CA ILE A 385 14.96 23.29 -10.50
C ILE A 385 15.83 23.61 -9.30
N LYS A 386 15.54 24.75 -8.68
CA LYS A 386 16.15 25.21 -7.44
C LYS A 386 15.61 24.44 -6.25
N GLU A 387 14.29 24.31 -6.17
CA GLU A 387 13.62 23.70 -5.02
C GLU A 387 12.31 23.02 -5.42
N TRP A 388 11.99 21.95 -4.68
CA TRP A 388 10.72 21.23 -4.73
C TRP A 388 10.01 21.40 -3.39
N SER A 389 8.72 21.75 -3.42
CA SER A 389 7.84 21.75 -2.25
C SER A 389 6.78 20.68 -2.44
N ARG A 390 6.62 19.80 -1.45
CA ARG A 390 5.68 18.67 -1.52
C ARG A 390 4.89 18.54 -0.23
N THR A 391 3.57 18.37 -0.37
CA THR A 391 2.65 18.13 0.75
C THR A 391 1.80 16.90 0.48
N ILE A 392 1.74 15.98 1.44
CA ILE A 392 0.91 14.77 1.39
C ILE A 392 -0.16 14.92 2.48
N THR A 393 -1.44 14.79 2.13
CA THR A 393 -2.55 14.99 3.07
C THR A 393 -3.35 13.70 3.26
N PHE A 394 -3.00 12.93 4.29
CA PHE A 394 -3.71 11.68 4.61
C PHE A 394 -5.20 11.89 4.91
N LYS A 395 -5.59 13.02 5.54
CA LYS A 395 -7.01 13.36 5.77
C LYS A 395 -7.79 13.50 4.46
N ASN A 396 -7.18 14.07 3.41
CA ASN A 396 -7.83 14.17 2.11
C ASN A 396 -7.97 12.80 1.43
N TYR A 397 -6.95 11.94 1.58
CA TYR A 397 -7.02 10.54 1.14
C TYR A 397 -8.17 9.81 1.85
N TYR A 398 -8.23 9.87 3.18
CA TYR A 398 -9.31 9.26 3.98
C TYR A 398 -10.69 9.73 3.55
N ASN A 399 -10.89 11.06 3.46
CA ASN A 399 -12.16 11.66 3.08
C ASN A 399 -12.58 11.29 1.65
N THR A 400 -11.62 11.09 0.74
CA THR A 400 -11.91 10.68 -0.64
C THR A 400 -12.19 9.19 -0.76
N CYS A 401 -11.51 8.36 0.03
CA CYS A 401 -11.78 6.92 0.16
C CYS A 401 -13.21 6.66 0.69
N ARG A 402 -13.68 7.53 1.60
CA ARG A 402 -15.05 7.56 2.16
C ARG A 402 -15.48 6.17 2.67
N PRO A 403 -14.94 5.69 3.80
CA PRO A 403 -15.33 4.39 4.32
C PRO A 403 -16.80 4.36 4.75
N THR A 404 -17.52 3.32 4.36
CA THR A 404 -18.94 3.15 4.75
C THR A 404 -19.07 2.57 6.15
N HIS A 405 -18.10 1.77 6.57
CA HIS A 405 -18.01 1.19 7.89
C HIS A 405 -16.54 0.85 8.22
N CYS A 406 -16.23 0.74 9.50
CA CYS A 406 -14.97 0.17 9.98
C CYS A 406 -15.30 -0.92 11.00
N PHE A 407 -14.51 -1.98 11.01
CA PHE A 407 -14.60 -3.00 12.05
C PHE A 407 -13.24 -3.34 12.61
N TYR A 408 -13.23 -3.73 13.88
CA TYR A 408 -12.03 -4.17 14.58
C TYR A 408 -12.38 -5.28 15.57
N SER A 409 -11.38 -6.11 15.89
CA SER A 409 -11.56 -7.21 16.83
C SER A 409 -10.68 -7.05 18.06
N TYR A 410 -11.24 -7.31 19.24
CA TYR A 410 -10.53 -7.31 20.52
C TYR A 410 -10.89 -8.52 21.38
N SER A 411 -9.96 -8.94 22.22
CA SER A 411 -10.13 -10.07 23.14
C SER A 411 -10.61 -9.58 24.51
N THR A 412 -11.75 -10.10 24.97
CA THR A 412 -12.32 -9.78 26.28
C THR A 412 -12.77 -11.05 27.02
N ARG A 413 -12.92 -10.97 28.34
CA ARG A 413 -13.55 -12.03 29.14
C ARG A 413 -15.07 -12.01 28.99
N ASN A 414 -15.71 -13.13 29.32
CA ASN A 414 -17.16 -13.22 29.39
C ASN A 414 -17.72 -12.26 30.44
N HIS A 415 -18.81 -11.54 30.11
CA HIS A 415 -19.49 -10.69 31.10
C HIS A 415 -20.01 -11.52 32.26
N ILE A 416 -19.98 -10.95 33.47
CA ILE A 416 -20.45 -11.62 34.69
C ILE A 416 -21.88 -12.13 34.57
N PHE A 417 -22.76 -11.40 33.87
CA PHE A 417 -24.13 -11.86 33.61
C PHE A 417 -24.17 -13.14 32.77
N TYR A 418 -23.32 -13.25 31.75
CA TYR A 418 -23.20 -14.49 30.98
C TYR A 418 -22.70 -15.64 31.86
N ILE A 419 -21.71 -15.38 32.73
CA ILE A 419 -21.15 -16.37 33.66
C ILE A 419 -22.24 -16.87 34.63
N VAL A 420 -22.91 -15.95 35.32
CA VAL A 420 -23.96 -16.24 36.30
C VAL A 420 -25.11 -17.03 35.66
N THR A 421 -25.53 -16.64 34.46
CA THR A 421 -26.68 -17.27 33.80
C THR A 421 -26.36 -18.65 33.23
N THR A 422 -25.13 -18.84 32.78
CA THR A 422 -24.60 -20.17 32.41
C THR A 422 -24.51 -21.07 33.65
N ILE A 423 -24.09 -20.54 34.81
CA ILE A 423 -24.05 -21.29 36.08
C ILE A 423 -25.45 -21.73 36.52
N PHE A 424 -26.45 -20.84 36.48
CA PHE A 424 -27.83 -21.20 36.84
C PHE A 424 -28.38 -22.32 35.94
N GLY A 425 -28.13 -22.25 34.63
CA GLY A 425 -28.54 -23.30 33.68
C GLY A 425 -27.84 -24.64 33.94
N LEU A 426 -26.53 -24.63 34.17
CA LEU A 426 -25.73 -25.83 34.44
C LEU A 426 -26.06 -26.45 35.80
N CYS A 427 -26.31 -25.66 36.85
CA CYS A 427 -26.72 -26.15 38.15
C CYS A 427 -28.02 -26.96 38.07
N GLY A 428 -29.01 -26.49 37.30
CA GLY A 428 -30.28 -27.20 37.12
C GLY A 428 -30.10 -28.58 36.49
N GLY A 429 -29.29 -28.68 35.43
CA GLY A 429 -28.98 -29.96 34.77
C GLY A 429 -28.14 -30.89 35.64
N LEU A 430 -27.11 -30.35 36.29
CA LEU A 430 -26.17 -31.08 37.13
C LEU A 430 -26.84 -31.68 38.37
N ILE A 431 -27.70 -30.92 39.07
CA ILE A 431 -28.46 -31.41 40.23
C ILE A 431 -29.35 -32.59 39.82
N THR A 432 -29.97 -32.51 38.65
CA THR A 432 -30.87 -33.55 38.14
C THR A 432 -30.12 -34.84 37.80
N ALA A 433 -28.98 -34.74 37.12
CA ALA A 433 -28.14 -35.90 36.76
C ALA A 433 -27.49 -36.55 37.99
N LEU A 434 -26.93 -35.76 38.91
CA LEU A 434 -26.27 -36.27 40.12
C LEU A 434 -27.25 -36.99 41.05
N LYS A 435 -28.49 -36.50 41.19
CA LYS A 435 -29.54 -37.19 41.96
C LYS A 435 -29.89 -38.57 41.40
N PHE A 436 -29.67 -38.80 40.11
CA PHE A 436 -29.93 -40.07 39.45
C PHE A 436 -28.75 -41.04 39.53
N ILE A 437 -27.53 -40.55 39.29
CA ILE A 437 -26.32 -41.38 39.15
C ILE A 437 -25.76 -41.84 40.50
N LEU A 438 -25.74 -40.96 41.53
CA LEU A 438 -25.10 -41.25 42.82
C LEU A 438 -25.73 -42.43 43.59
N PRO A 439 -27.07 -42.56 43.71
CA PRO A 439 -27.68 -43.72 44.35
C PRO A 439 -27.37 -45.03 43.62
N LEU A 440 -27.18 -44.97 42.30
CA LEU A 440 -26.86 -46.11 41.46
C LEU A 440 -25.41 -46.57 41.66
N LEU A 441 -24.46 -45.62 41.66
CA LEU A 441 -23.04 -45.89 41.88
C LEU A 441 -22.76 -46.42 43.28
N VAL A 442 -23.42 -45.88 44.31
CA VAL A 442 -23.29 -46.37 45.70
C VAL A 442 -23.82 -47.81 45.84
N LYS A 443 -24.91 -48.14 45.13
CA LYS A 443 -25.44 -49.52 45.06
C LYS A 443 -24.50 -50.47 44.30
N LEU A 444 -23.90 -50.03 43.20
CA LEU A 444 -22.98 -50.83 42.37
C LEU A 444 -21.64 -51.08 43.07
N ALA A 445 -21.03 -50.05 43.67
CA ALA A 445 -19.76 -50.16 44.38
C ALA A 445 -19.83 -51.14 45.58
N ARG A 446 -20.99 -51.28 46.22
CA ARG A 446 -21.20 -52.28 47.28
C ARG A 446 -21.57 -53.67 46.77
N ARG A 447 -22.09 -53.81 45.53
CA ARG A 447 -22.37 -55.14 44.93
C ARG A 447 -21.08 -55.94 44.71
N HIS A 448 -19.95 -55.25 44.47
CA HIS A 448 -18.61 -55.85 44.45
C HIS A 448 -18.05 -56.21 45.84
N LYS A 449 -18.65 -55.73 46.94
CA LYS A 449 -18.23 -56.05 48.33
C LYS A 449 -19.05 -57.17 49.00
N ARG A 450 -20.02 -57.78 48.32
CA ARG A 450 -20.77 -58.94 48.82
C ARG A 450 -20.53 -60.16 47.92
N LEU A 451 -19.52 -60.96 48.24
CA LEU A 451 -19.45 -62.37 47.87
C LEU A 451 -20.11 -63.19 49.00
N PRO A 452 -21.18 -63.96 48.75
CA PRO A 452 -21.67 -64.95 49.70
C PRO A 452 -21.26 -66.37 49.32
N ILE A 453 -20.97 -67.14 50.37
CA ILE A 453 -20.71 -68.57 50.44
C ILE A 453 -21.98 -69.38 50.06
N THR A 454 -21.76 -70.55 49.47
CA THR A 454 -22.70 -71.58 48.95
C THR A 454 -23.60 -72.27 50.00
N ILE A 455 -24.78 -72.77 49.56
CA ILE A 455 -25.33 -74.15 49.67
C ILE A 455 -26.75 -74.18 49.01
N PRO A 456 -27.22 -75.31 48.41
CA PRO A 456 -28.34 -75.34 47.47
C PRO A 456 -29.68 -75.80 48.08
N ASP A 457 -30.81 -75.41 47.47
CA ASP A 457 -31.88 -76.34 47.07
C ASP A 457 -33.04 -75.70 46.26
N ASN A 458 -33.78 -76.59 45.63
CA ASN A 458 -34.69 -76.60 44.48
C ASN A 458 -35.91 -75.66 44.35
N ILE A 459 -36.21 -75.37 43.07
CA ILE A 459 -37.51 -75.25 42.34
C ILE A 459 -38.47 -74.09 42.68
N THR A 460 -38.61 -73.14 41.74
CA THR A 460 -39.82 -73.02 40.88
C THR A 460 -39.58 -72.04 39.73
N ASN A 461 -40.06 -72.42 38.55
CA ASN A 461 -39.93 -71.70 37.29
C ASN A 461 -40.71 -70.37 37.32
N GLN A 462 -40.01 -69.24 37.11
CA GLN A 462 -40.60 -67.96 36.70
C GLN A 462 -39.99 -67.54 35.36
N PRO A 463 -40.78 -67.00 34.42
CA PRO A 463 -40.28 -66.60 33.12
C PRO A 463 -39.31 -65.42 33.29
N THR A 464 -38.09 -65.58 32.78
CA THR A 464 -37.06 -64.55 32.77
C THR A 464 -37.47 -63.42 31.84
N LEU A 465 -38.13 -62.39 32.39
CA LEU A 465 -38.39 -61.14 31.65
C LEU A 465 -37.07 -60.56 31.13
N THR A 466 -37.05 -60.28 29.82
CA THR A 466 -35.90 -59.67 29.14
C THR A 466 -35.59 -58.30 29.73
N THR A 467 -34.33 -57.86 29.65
CA THR A 467 -33.83 -56.59 30.22
C THR A 467 -34.66 -55.37 29.76
N TYR A 468 -35.23 -55.44 28.56
CA TYR A 468 -36.16 -54.45 28.01
C TYR A 468 -37.51 -54.41 28.73
N GLN A 469 -38.08 -55.57 29.05
CA GLN A 469 -39.35 -55.62 29.78
C GLN A 469 -39.20 -55.19 31.24
N LYS A 470 -38.04 -55.46 31.86
CA LYS A 470 -37.70 -54.96 33.20
C LYS A 470 -37.57 -53.43 33.24
N SER A 471 -36.97 -52.84 32.22
CA SER A 471 -36.83 -51.38 32.10
C SER A 471 -38.15 -50.68 31.77
N ILE A 472 -39.00 -51.26 30.90
CA ILE A 472 -40.36 -50.74 30.67
C ILE A 472 -41.22 -50.81 31.93
N LYS A 473 -41.18 -51.93 32.66
CA LYS A 473 -41.94 -52.08 33.92
C LYS A 473 -41.47 -51.08 34.98
N PHE A 474 -40.17 -50.80 35.03
CA PHE A 474 -39.58 -49.78 35.88
C PHE A 474 -40.04 -48.35 35.48
N LEU A 475 -40.00 -48.01 34.19
CA LEU A 475 -40.45 -46.71 33.67
C LEU A 475 -41.96 -46.50 33.86
N ARG A 476 -42.77 -47.56 33.69
CA ARG A 476 -44.23 -47.48 33.82
C ARG A 476 -44.69 -47.28 35.27
N ASN A 477 -43.90 -47.79 36.21
CA ASN A 477 -44.13 -47.68 37.66
C ASN A 477 -43.32 -46.53 38.29
N LEU A 478 -42.61 -45.75 37.49
CA LEU A 478 -41.81 -44.64 37.98
C LEU A 478 -42.75 -43.59 38.59
N ASN A 479 -42.55 -43.33 39.88
CA ASN A 479 -43.25 -42.30 40.61
C ASN A 479 -42.21 -41.44 41.34
N LEU A 480 -41.98 -40.23 40.84
CA LEU A 480 -41.06 -39.24 41.40
C LEU A 480 -41.71 -38.43 42.52
N PHE A 481 -43.02 -38.51 42.70
CA PHE A 481 -43.80 -37.75 43.70
C PHE A 481 -44.51 -38.67 44.68
N VAL A 482 -43.78 -39.62 45.28
CA VAL A 482 -44.34 -40.56 46.26
C VAL A 482 -44.79 -39.80 47.52
N SER A 483 -46.08 -39.86 47.86
CA SER A 483 -46.58 -39.43 49.18
C SER A 483 -46.08 -40.37 50.27
N ILE A 484 -45.90 -39.85 51.49
CA ILE A 484 -45.67 -40.73 52.63
C ILE A 484 -46.54 -40.38 53.85
N PRO A 485 -47.20 -41.39 54.48
CA PRO A 485 -47.16 -42.82 54.14
C PRO A 485 -47.74 -43.12 52.74
N PRO A 486 -47.26 -44.18 52.05
CA PRO A 486 -47.60 -44.44 50.65
C PRO A 486 -49.11 -44.43 50.50
N SER A 487 -49.65 -43.56 49.64
CA SER A 487 -51.11 -43.49 49.54
C SER A 487 -51.67 -44.85 49.15
N ILE A 488 -52.56 -45.36 49.99
CA ILE A 488 -53.32 -46.60 49.78
C ILE A 488 -54.50 -46.31 48.82
N ASN A 489 -54.81 -45.03 48.60
CA ASN A 489 -55.93 -44.57 47.79
C ASN A 489 -55.55 -44.52 46.31
N GLY A 490 -56.30 -45.22 45.46
CA GLY A 490 -55.98 -45.38 44.04
C GLY A 490 -55.95 -44.07 43.24
N THR A 491 -56.68 -43.05 43.70
CA THR A 491 -56.72 -41.69 43.12
C THR A 491 -55.42 -40.93 43.33
N ASP A 492 -54.81 -41.02 44.51
CA ASP A 492 -53.59 -40.28 44.83
C ASP A 492 -52.38 -40.90 44.11
N LEU A 493 -52.25 -42.22 44.13
CA LEU A 493 -51.22 -42.94 43.36
C LEU A 493 -51.28 -42.62 41.85
N ARG A 494 -52.48 -42.40 41.32
CA ARG A 494 -52.71 -41.98 39.95
C ARG A 494 -52.23 -40.54 39.73
N ASN A 495 -52.55 -39.62 40.64
CA ASN A 495 -52.13 -38.22 40.56
C ASN A 495 -50.61 -38.05 40.68
N GLU A 496 -49.93 -38.86 41.49
CA GLU A 496 -48.48 -38.83 41.64
C GLU A 496 -47.74 -39.36 40.40
N ARG A 497 -48.23 -40.46 39.82
CA ARG A 497 -47.71 -41.01 38.56
C ARG A 497 -47.99 -40.06 37.38
N ILE A 498 -49.14 -39.40 37.35
CA ILE A 498 -49.46 -38.37 36.35
C ILE A 498 -48.51 -37.17 36.52
N SER A 499 -48.30 -36.70 37.75
CA SER A 499 -47.37 -35.60 38.05
C SER A 499 -45.93 -35.94 37.64
N THR A 500 -45.51 -37.18 37.84
CA THR A 500 -44.22 -37.72 37.41
C THR A 500 -44.07 -37.70 35.89
N ARG A 501 -45.10 -38.17 35.17
CA ARG A 501 -45.12 -38.17 33.70
C ARG A 501 -45.17 -36.75 33.12
N LEU A 502 -45.96 -35.87 33.73
CA LEU A 502 -46.07 -34.46 33.34
C LEU A 502 -44.74 -33.74 33.55
N LEU A 503 -44.05 -34.00 34.68
CA LEU A 503 -42.72 -33.44 34.93
C LEU A 503 -41.71 -33.90 33.87
N ILE A 504 -41.66 -35.21 33.58
CA ILE A 504 -40.73 -35.76 32.58
C ILE A 504 -41.04 -35.20 31.19
N LEU A 505 -42.32 -35.11 30.82
CA LEU A 505 -42.76 -34.53 29.55
C LEU A 505 -42.40 -33.05 29.43
N LEU A 506 -42.69 -32.25 30.47
CA LEU A 506 -42.33 -30.83 30.51
C LEU A 506 -40.83 -30.61 30.48
N LEU A 507 -40.07 -31.47 31.17
CA LEU A 507 -38.61 -31.41 31.15
C LEU A 507 -38.08 -31.73 29.75
N PHE A 508 -38.58 -32.79 29.11
CA PHE A 508 -38.25 -33.13 27.73
C PHE A 508 -38.59 -31.99 26.76
N LEU A 509 -39.81 -31.44 26.82
CA LEU A 509 -40.26 -30.31 25.99
C LEU A 509 -39.39 -29.07 26.20
N SER A 510 -39.03 -28.74 27.44
CA SER A 510 -38.16 -27.60 27.76
C SER A 510 -36.73 -27.80 27.26
N THR A 511 -36.19 -29.02 27.36
CA THR A 511 -34.87 -29.33 26.81
C THR A 511 -34.86 -29.33 25.29
N ALA A 512 -35.91 -29.83 24.65
CA ALA A 512 -36.06 -29.82 23.20
C ALA A 512 -36.16 -28.41 22.65
N THR A 513 -36.92 -27.52 23.31
CA THR A 513 -37.01 -26.10 22.92
C THR A 513 -35.69 -25.35 23.12
N ILE A 514 -34.94 -25.63 24.20
CA ILE A 514 -33.60 -25.05 24.39
C ILE A 514 -32.62 -25.53 23.32
N ILE A 515 -32.59 -26.85 23.04
CA ILE A 515 -31.72 -27.43 22.01
C ILE A 515 -32.03 -26.79 20.65
N MET A 516 -33.31 -26.72 20.28
CA MET A 516 -33.76 -26.10 19.03
C MET A 516 -33.39 -24.62 18.94
N TYR A 517 -33.52 -23.86 20.03
CA TYR A 517 -33.11 -22.46 20.05
C TYR A 517 -31.58 -22.31 19.91
N THR A 518 -30.81 -23.10 20.65
CA THR A 518 -29.34 -23.04 20.59
C THR A 518 -28.77 -23.49 19.26
N SER A 519 -29.44 -24.38 18.53
CA SER A 519 -29.03 -24.77 17.19
C SER A 519 -29.34 -23.71 16.13
N LEU A 520 -30.21 -22.74 16.41
CA LEU A 520 -30.58 -21.65 15.50
C LEU A 520 -29.71 -20.38 15.66
N VAL A 521 -28.90 -20.27 16.72
CA VAL A 521 -28.03 -19.10 16.94
C VAL A 521 -26.78 -19.17 16.06
N LYS A 522 -26.60 -18.18 15.18
CA LYS A 522 -25.38 -18.01 14.38
C LYS A 522 -24.27 -17.36 15.22
N ILE A 523 -23.06 -17.92 15.16
CA ILE A 523 -21.86 -17.41 15.86
C ILE A 523 -20.76 -17.18 14.83
N ASN A 524 -20.11 -16.02 14.88
CA ASN A 524 -18.94 -15.73 14.04
C ASN A 524 -17.70 -16.39 14.64
N LYS A 525 -16.96 -17.15 13.84
CA LYS A 525 -15.74 -17.84 14.25
C LYS A 525 -14.58 -17.42 13.36
N ILE A 526 -13.46 -17.02 13.97
CA ILE A 526 -12.21 -16.79 13.25
C ILE A 526 -11.54 -18.15 13.03
N VAL A 527 -11.21 -18.45 11.76
CA VAL A 527 -10.50 -19.66 11.36
C VAL A 527 -9.14 -19.25 10.81
N SER A 528 -8.07 -19.67 11.48
CA SER A 528 -6.70 -19.41 11.02
C SER A 528 -6.18 -20.61 10.23
N ILE A 529 -5.62 -20.34 9.05
CA ILE A 529 -5.00 -21.35 8.18
C ILE A 529 -3.55 -20.92 7.98
N ASN A 530 -2.62 -21.77 8.42
CA ASN A 530 -1.19 -21.48 8.31
C ASN A 530 -0.73 -21.77 6.87
N ALA A 531 -0.01 -20.81 6.27
CA ALA A 531 0.59 -20.92 4.93
C ALA A 531 -0.35 -21.48 3.84
N PRO A 532 -1.49 -20.83 3.56
CA PRO A 532 -2.45 -21.31 2.57
C PRO A 532 -1.84 -21.35 1.16
N THR A 533 -2.14 -22.41 0.40
CA THR A 533 -1.81 -22.46 -1.03
C THR A 533 -2.70 -21.51 -1.84
N PHE A 534 -2.26 -21.11 -3.04
CA PHE A 534 -3.08 -20.28 -3.94
C PHE A 534 -4.48 -20.87 -4.17
N LYS A 535 -4.58 -22.19 -4.42
CA LYS A 535 -5.88 -22.87 -4.58
C LYS A 535 -6.76 -22.77 -3.33
N THR A 536 -6.17 -22.86 -2.15
CA THR A 536 -6.89 -22.71 -0.87
C THR A 536 -7.40 -21.28 -0.71
N TYR A 537 -6.54 -20.29 -0.98
CA TYR A 537 -6.92 -18.88 -0.97
C TYR A 537 -8.07 -18.60 -1.93
N SER A 538 -7.98 -19.01 -3.19
CA SER A 538 -9.01 -18.75 -4.20
C SER A 538 -10.37 -19.33 -3.81
N ASN A 539 -10.39 -20.55 -3.26
CA ASN A 539 -11.63 -21.18 -2.78
C ASN A 539 -12.25 -20.40 -1.60
N LEU A 540 -11.41 -19.94 -0.67
CA LEU A 540 -11.87 -19.15 0.49
C LEU A 540 -12.35 -17.76 0.07
N TYR A 541 -11.67 -17.13 -0.89
CA TYR A 541 -12.02 -15.80 -1.37
C TYR A 541 -13.41 -15.80 -2.01
N ILE A 542 -13.78 -16.84 -2.76
CA ILE A 542 -15.13 -16.97 -3.36
C ILE A 542 -16.23 -16.94 -2.29
N THR A 543 -15.97 -17.51 -1.11
CA THR A 543 -16.99 -17.68 -0.06
C THR A 543 -16.95 -16.56 0.98
N TYR A 544 -15.76 -15.99 1.24
CA TYR A 544 -15.48 -15.12 2.39
C TYR A 544 -14.76 -13.82 2.03
N SER A 545 -14.89 -13.33 0.80
CA SER A 545 -14.15 -12.16 0.27
C SER A 545 -14.12 -10.93 1.20
N GLN A 546 -15.23 -10.64 1.88
CA GLN A 546 -15.36 -9.46 2.75
C GLN A 546 -14.63 -9.59 4.10
N THR A 547 -14.39 -10.82 4.57
CA THR A 547 -13.81 -11.08 5.90
C THR A 547 -12.46 -11.80 5.83
N LEU A 548 -12.05 -12.27 4.65
CA LEU A 548 -10.80 -12.98 4.45
C LEU A 548 -9.63 -12.00 4.49
N THR A 549 -8.74 -12.17 5.46
CA THR A 549 -7.49 -11.42 5.56
C THR A 549 -6.32 -12.39 5.48
N CYS A 550 -5.45 -12.17 4.49
CA CYS A 550 -4.26 -13.00 4.26
C CYS A 550 -3.00 -12.14 4.37
N PRO A 551 -2.40 -11.97 5.55
CA PRO A 551 -1.19 -11.17 5.71
C PRO A 551 -0.01 -11.79 4.94
N CYS A 552 0.79 -10.94 4.32
CA CYS A 552 1.97 -11.34 3.55
C CYS A 552 3.22 -11.40 4.44
N THR A 553 4.04 -12.43 4.28
CA THR A 553 5.38 -12.49 4.89
C THR A 553 6.36 -11.55 4.18
N THR A 554 6.21 -11.40 2.87
CA THR A 554 6.95 -10.45 2.05
C THR A 554 6.00 -9.37 1.56
N ILE A 555 6.17 -8.15 2.08
CA ILE A 555 5.28 -7.02 1.76
C ILE A 555 5.64 -6.29 0.48
N SER A 556 6.76 -6.65 -0.17
CA SER A 556 7.29 -5.92 -1.31
C SER A 556 8.00 -6.83 -2.30
N VAL A 557 7.52 -6.88 -3.55
CA VAL A 557 8.01 -7.80 -4.60
C VAL A 557 8.35 -7.02 -5.87
N ASN A 558 9.55 -7.24 -6.43
CA ASN A 558 9.95 -6.62 -7.70
C ASN A 558 9.09 -7.12 -8.87
N TYR A 559 8.71 -6.20 -9.76
CA TYR A 559 7.94 -6.48 -10.97
C TYR A 559 8.59 -7.55 -11.84
N LYS A 560 9.93 -7.54 -11.94
CA LYS A 560 10.73 -8.56 -12.66
C LYS A 560 10.40 -10.01 -12.27
N ARG A 561 9.89 -10.26 -11.06
CA ARG A 561 9.56 -11.63 -10.59
C ARG A 561 8.28 -12.21 -11.20
N PHE A 562 7.35 -11.37 -11.64
CA PHE A 562 6.00 -11.82 -12.03
C PHE A 562 5.47 -11.17 -13.31
N LEU A 563 6.17 -10.19 -13.88
CA LEU A 563 5.85 -9.59 -15.18
C LEU A 563 6.84 -10.05 -16.25
N ASN A 564 6.33 -10.17 -17.48
CA ASN A 564 7.13 -10.44 -18.68
C ASN A 564 6.58 -9.61 -19.85
N VAL A 565 7.27 -8.52 -20.17
CA VAL A 565 6.92 -7.60 -21.25
C VAL A 565 7.71 -7.98 -22.51
N LYS A 566 6.99 -8.13 -23.63
CA LYS A 566 7.57 -8.34 -24.96
C LYS A 566 7.24 -7.13 -25.84
N TYR A 567 8.19 -6.69 -26.65
CA TYR A 567 8.02 -5.59 -27.60
C TYR A 567 8.71 -5.91 -28.93
N THR A 568 8.26 -5.26 -30.00
CA THR A 568 8.86 -5.35 -31.33
C THR A 568 8.98 -3.95 -31.93
N PHE A 569 10.09 -3.66 -32.62
CA PHE A 569 10.25 -2.40 -33.33
C PHE A 569 9.60 -2.46 -34.71
N HIS A 570 9.33 -1.28 -35.26
CA HIS A 570 8.88 -1.15 -36.64
C HIS A 570 9.93 -1.71 -37.60
N GLN A 571 9.48 -2.33 -38.70
CA GLN A 571 10.32 -3.04 -39.68
C GLN A 571 11.46 -2.20 -40.29
N VAL A 572 11.34 -0.86 -40.26
CA VAL A 572 12.40 0.06 -40.72
C VAL A 572 13.67 -0.12 -39.89
N CYS A 573 13.56 -0.33 -38.58
CA CYS A 573 14.70 -0.49 -37.68
C CYS A 573 15.40 -1.85 -37.79
N SER A 574 14.79 -2.80 -38.48
CA SER A 574 15.39 -4.09 -38.84
C SER A 574 15.72 -4.20 -40.34
N SER A 575 15.56 -3.11 -41.10
CA SER A 575 15.75 -3.10 -42.55
C SER A 575 17.18 -2.78 -42.96
N ILE A 576 17.51 -2.99 -44.24
CA ILE A 576 18.82 -2.61 -44.80
C ILE A 576 19.10 -1.11 -44.67
N PHE A 577 18.05 -0.26 -44.60
CA PHE A 577 18.17 1.21 -44.60
C PHE A 577 18.91 1.78 -43.39
N VAL A 578 18.98 1.05 -42.28
CA VAL A 578 19.71 1.46 -41.07
C VAL A 578 21.12 0.87 -40.98
N THR A 579 21.51 0.02 -41.94
CA THR A 579 22.81 -0.65 -41.94
C THR A 579 23.93 0.24 -42.47
N GLU A 580 25.16 -0.02 -42.03
CA GLU A 580 26.36 0.65 -42.54
C GLU A 580 26.58 0.34 -44.03
N ILE A 581 26.30 -0.90 -44.44
CA ILE A 581 26.47 -1.34 -45.84
C ILE A 581 25.66 -0.46 -46.80
N TRP A 582 24.39 -0.19 -46.47
CA TRP A 582 23.55 0.69 -47.26
C TRP A 582 24.13 2.10 -47.38
N ARG A 583 24.65 2.66 -46.27
CA ARG A 583 25.26 3.99 -46.27
C ARG A 583 26.52 4.06 -47.12
N GLN A 584 27.36 3.03 -47.08
CA GLN A 584 28.57 2.98 -47.89
C GLN A 584 28.26 2.85 -49.39
N GLN A 585 27.19 2.13 -49.75
CA GLN A 585 26.72 2.09 -51.14
C GLN A 585 26.26 3.47 -51.62
N LEU A 586 25.67 4.28 -50.76
CA LEU A 586 25.23 5.64 -51.10
C LEU A 586 26.39 6.63 -51.30
N LEU A 587 27.60 6.32 -50.84
CA LEU A 587 28.83 7.12 -51.07
C LEU A 587 29.42 6.92 -52.48
N GLN A 588 29.02 5.87 -53.20
CA GLN A 588 29.48 5.61 -54.56
C GLN A 588 28.71 6.53 -55.53
N THR A 589 29.15 7.78 -55.64
CA THR A 589 28.75 8.69 -56.72
C THR A 589 29.80 8.65 -57.84
N PRO A 590 29.40 8.53 -59.12
CA PRO A 590 30.34 8.61 -60.23
C PRO A 590 31.13 9.94 -60.19
N PRO A 591 32.45 9.96 -60.48
CA PRO A 591 33.30 11.14 -60.33
C PRO A 591 32.94 12.37 -61.18
N GLN A 592 31.94 12.29 -62.06
CA GLN A 592 31.72 13.26 -63.13
C GLN A 592 30.44 14.09 -63.02
N MET A 593 29.82 14.20 -61.84
CA MET A 593 28.71 15.12 -61.64
C MET A 593 28.97 16.03 -60.46
N THR A 594 29.24 17.30 -60.75
CA THR A 594 29.15 18.41 -59.80
C THR A 594 27.71 18.52 -59.33
N SER A 595 27.36 17.83 -58.23
CA SER A 595 26.01 17.88 -57.69
C SER A 595 25.87 19.10 -56.79
N TYR A 596 24.85 19.92 -57.06
CA TYR A 596 24.44 21.02 -56.20
C TYR A 596 24.25 20.54 -54.75
N PHE A 597 24.66 21.31 -53.74
CA PHE A 597 24.68 20.87 -52.33
C PHE A 597 23.30 20.46 -51.76
N ARG A 598 22.21 20.85 -52.41
CA ARG A 598 20.83 20.43 -52.06
C ARG A 598 20.36 19.16 -52.76
N ASP A 599 21.19 18.55 -53.60
CA ASP A 599 20.90 17.31 -54.30
C ASP A 599 20.75 16.16 -53.28
N PHE A 600 19.74 15.32 -53.48
CA PHE A 600 19.53 14.13 -52.66
C PHE A 600 20.78 13.24 -52.61
N ARG A 601 21.56 13.17 -53.69
CA ARG A 601 22.80 12.38 -53.76
C ARG A 601 23.86 12.84 -52.78
N GLY A 602 23.95 14.15 -52.51
CA GLY A 602 24.84 14.72 -51.49
C GLY A 602 24.31 14.56 -50.06
N THR A 603 22.99 14.45 -49.88
CA THR A 603 22.34 14.45 -48.55
C THR A 603 21.86 13.07 -48.07
N ARG A 604 21.68 12.09 -48.97
CA ARG A 604 21.09 10.77 -48.70
C ARG A 604 21.84 9.97 -47.63
N LYS A 605 23.17 9.94 -47.66
CA LYS A 605 24.01 9.27 -46.65
C LYS A 605 23.60 9.69 -45.24
N TYR A 606 23.45 11.01 -45.04
CA TYR A 606 23.17 11.59 -43.75
C TYR A 606 21.71 11.38 -43.33
N LEU A 607 20.77 11.36 -44.29
CA LEU A 607 19.38 11.04 -44.03
C LEU A 607 19.21 9.60 -43.50
N PHE A 608 19.87 8.63 -44.12
CA PHE A 608 19.85 7.24 -43.66
C PHE A 608 20.69 7.00 -42.40
N GLN A 609 21.74 7.79 -42.19
CA GLN A 609 22.44 7.83 -40.90
C GLN A 609 21.50 8.30 -39.78
N ALA A 610 20.77 9.40 -39.99
CA ALA A 610 19.80 9.91 -39.03
C ALA A 610 18.69 8.89 -38.74
N LEU A 611 18.22 8.18 -39.76
CA LEU A 611 17.24 7.09 -39.59
C LEU A 611 17.77 5.96 -38.70
N ASN A 612 19.01 5.52 -38.92
CA ASN A 612 19.66 4.54 -38.03
C ASN A 612 19.73 5.06 -36.59
N THR A 613 20.13 6.32 -36.39
CA THR A 613 20.21 6.91 -35.07
C THR A 613 18.84 6.98 -34.37
N PHE A 614 17.75 7.27 -35.09
CA PHE A 614 16.41 7.22 -34.51
C PHE A 614 16.00 5.82 -34.07
N CYS A 615 16.40 4.78 -34.81
CA CYS A 615 16.14 3.40 -34.43
C CYS A 615 16.95 2.97 -33.20
N GLN A 616 18.23 3.31 -33.15
CA GLN A 616 19.09 3.08 -31.98
C GLN A 616 18.56 3.82 -30.74
N LEU A 617 18.06 5.04 -30.92
CA LEU A 617 17.40 5.80 -29.87
C LEU A 617 16.16 5.08 -29.34
N ALA A 618 15.26 4.64 -30.22
CA ALA A 618 14.05 3.92 -29.80
C ALA A 618 14.41 2.65 -29.00
N GLU A 619 15.46 1.94 -29.42
CA GLU A 619 15.98 0.77 -28.72
C GLU A 619 16.55 1.09 -27.33
N LYS A 620 17.45 2.08 -27.23
CA LYS A 620 18.04 2.50 -25.97
C LYS A 620 16.97 2.99 -24.99
N THR A 621 16.02 3.79 -25.46
CA THR A 621 14.90 4.32 -24.67
C THR A 621 14.05 3.18 -24.09
N MET A 622 13.62 2.24 -24.94
CA MET A 622 12.81 1.10 -24.52
C MET A 622 13.55 0.21 -23.52
N SER A 623 14.83 -0.10 -23.77
CA SER A 623 15.65 -0.92 -22.87
C SER A 623 15.82 -0.29 -21.48
N LYS A 624 16.12 1.02 -21.44
CA LYS A 624 16.24 1.79 -20.19
C LYS A 624 14.91 1.83 -19.44
N SER A 625 13.84 2.26 -20.12
CA SER A 625 12.49 2.35 -19.55
C SER A 625 12.00 1.00 -19.00
N LEU A 626 12.27 -0.10 -19.72
CA LEU A 626 11.89 -1.45 -19.27
C LEU A 626 12.69 -1.90 -18.05
N THR A 627 13.99 -1.61 -18.01
CA THR A 627 14.85 -1.90 -16.85
C THR A 627 14.35 -1.18 -15.61
N GLN A 628 13.98 0.11 -15.76
CA GLN A 628 13.38 0.90 -14.69
C GLN A 628 12.03 0.34 -14.26
N PHE A 629 11.14 0.00 -15.21
CA PHE A 629 9.84 -0.61 -14.89
C PHE A 629 9.97 -1.92 -14.10
N TYR A 630 10.94 -2.77 -14.44
CA TYR A 630 11.21 -4.01 -13.72
C TYR A 630 11.84 -3.83 -12.33
N SER A 631 12.47 -2.69 -12.07
CA SER A 631 12.98 -2.32 -10.75
C SER A 631 11.89 -1.84 -9.79
N ASN A 632 10.68 -1.57 -10.30
CA ASN A 632 9.53 -1.19 -9.47
C ASN A 632 9.10 -2.35 -8.57
N ARG A 633 8.56 -2.00 -7.41
CA ARG A 633 8.11 -2.95 -6.40
C ARG A 633 6.61 -2.86 -6.20
N TYR A 634 5.94 -4.00 -6.26
CA TYR A 634 4.56 -4.14 -5.81
C TYR A 634 4.56 -4.25 -4.28
N ILE A 635 3.84 -3.36 -3.60
CA ILE A 635 3.81 -3.28 -2.13
C ILE A 635 2.40 -3.59 -1.62
N SER A 636 2.27 -4.62 -0.78
CA SER A 636 1.01 -4.91 -0.08
C SER A 636 1.28 -5.69 1.21
N ILE A 637 0.57 -5.34 2.29
CA ILE A 637 0.63 -6.07 3.57
C ILE A 637 -0.24 -7.32 3.60
N THR A 638 -1.20 -7.42 2.69
CA THR A 638 -2.10 -8.56 2.55
C THR A 638 -2.19 -9.02 1.10
N VAL A 639 -2.55 -10.28 0.87
CA VAL A 639 -2.85 -10.77 -0.47
C VAL A 639 -4.02 -9.96 -1.02
N VAL A 640 -3.77 -9.30 -2.15
CA VAL A 640 -4.76 -8.48 -2.83
C VAL A 640 -5.63 -9.38 -3.71
N PRO A 641 -6.95 -9.13 -3.81
CA PRO A 641 -7.82 -9.81 -4.77
C PRO A 641 -7.26 -9.80 -6.19
N SER A 642 -7.48 -10.89 -6.93
CA SER A 642 -6.87 -11.06 -8.26
C SER A 642 -7.31 -9.97 -9.24
N ASP A 643 -8.59 -9.63 -9.24
CA ASP A 643 -9.19 -8.55 -10.03
C ASP A 643 -8.54 -7.19 -9.70
N LEU A 644 -8.38 -6.88 -8.41
CA LEU A 644 -7.74 -5.64 -7.97
C LEU A 644 -6.25 -5.60 -8.31
N PHE A 645 -5.54 -6.73 -8.18
CA PHE A 645 -4.15 -6.87 -8.61
C PHE A 645 -4.00 -6.60 -10.11
N TYR A 646 -4.87 -7.19 -10.94
CA TYR A 646 -4.85 -6.96 -12.39
C TYR A 646 -5.13 -5.49 -12.74
N LEU A 647 -6.09 -4.84 -12.07
CA LEU A 647 -6.36 -3.41 -12.28
C LEU A 647 -5.15 -2.52 -11.93
N GLN A 648 -4.51 -2.80 -10.79
CA GLN A 648 -3.29 -2.09 -10.39
C GLN A 648 -2.14 -2.29 -11.39
N MET A 649 -1.98 -3.51 -11.91
CA MET A 649 -0.95 -3.83 -12.91
C MET A 649 -1.22 -3.24 -14.27
N GLN A 650 -2.47 -3.26 -14.73
CA GLN A 650 -2.87 -2.65 -15.99
C GLN A 650 -2.60 -1.14 -15.96
N SER A 651 -3.00 -0.45 -14.88
CA SER A 651 -2.72 0.97 -14.68
C SER A 651 -1.21 1.27 -14.69
N SER A 652 -0.42 0.42 -14.03
CA SER A 652 1.04 0.55 -14.01
C SER A 652 1.67 0.32 -15.40
N PHE A 653 1.11 -0.59 -16.20
CA PHE A 653 1.58 -0.90 -17.55
C PHE A 653 1.24 0.21 -18.57
N GLU A 654 0.03 0.75 -18.50
CA GLU A 654 -0.37 1.92 -19.31
C GLU A 654 0.51 3.14 -19.01
N GLN A 655 0.84 3.34 -17.74
CA GLN A 655 1.78 4.37 -17.32
C GLN A 655 3.18 4.13 -17.91
N PHE A 656 3.69 2.91 -17.88
CA PHE A 656 4.97 2.56 -18.49
C PHE A 656 5.01 2.88 -19.99
N MET A 657 3.97 2.49 -20.74
CA MET A 657 3.88 2.78 -22.18
C MET A 657 3.83 4.28 -22.49
N SER A 658 3.03 5.03 -21.74
CA SER A 658 2.89 6.48 -21.91
C SER A 658 4.20 7.22 -21.60
N LEU A 659 4.86 6.88 -20.48
CA LEU A 659 6.13 7.51 -20.10
C LEU A 659 7.24 7.22 -21.11
N THR A 660 7.36 5.97 -21.55
CA THR A 660 8.36 5.58 -22.56
C THR A 660 8.17 6.35 -23.87
N THR A 661 6.90 6.54 -24.29
CA THR A 661 6.58 7.32 -25.50
C THR A 661 6.92 8.79 -25.34
N ASN A 662 6.60 9.38 -24.18
CA ASN A 662 6.89 10.78 -23.89
C ASN A 662 8.40 11.04 -23.79
N GLU A 663 9.20 10.12 -23.22
CA GLU A 663 10.66 10.22 -23.18
C GLU A 663 11.24 10.30 -24.60
N LEU A 664 10.75 9.47 -25.53
CA LEU A 664 11.15 9.49 -26.93
C LEU A 664 10.72 10.78 -27.65
N LEU A 665 9.49 11.25 -27.42
CA LEU A 665 8.99 12.50 -28.02
C LEU A 665 9.74 13.72 -27.49
N LEU A 666 10.06 13.74 -26.19
CA LEU A 666 10.86 14.78 -25.56
C LEU A 666 12.23 14.85 -26.23
N SER A 667 12.90 13.71 -26.31
CA SER A 667 14.15 13.50 -27.02
C SER A 667 14.15 14.09 -28.45
N LEU A 668 13.10 13.79 -29.23
CA LEU A 668 12.93 14.35 -30.58
C LEU A 668 12.72 15.87 -30.59
N GLU A 669 11.99 16.41 -29.62
CA GLU A 669 11.78 17.85 -29.48
C GLU A 669 13.09 18.56 -29.12
N VAL A 670 13.93 17.97 -28.26
CA VAL A 670 15.27 18.51 -27.96
C VAL A 670 16.12 18.56 -29.20
N ILE A 671 16.14 17.49 -30.01
CA ILE A 671 16.85 17.46 -31.29
C ILE A 671 16.37 18.59 -32.22
N ARG A 672 15.07 18.83 -32.31
CA ARG A 672 14.51 19.93 -33.13
C ARG A 672 14.94 21.30 -32.63
N LYS A 673 14.88 21.54 -31.33
CA LYS A 673 15.25 22.83 -30.70
C LYS A 673 16.75 23.10 -30.81
N THR A 674 17.57 22.08 -30.59
CA THR A 674 19.04 22.16 -30.73
C THR A 674 19.45 22.32 -32.19
N LYS A 675 18.75 21.67 -33.13
CA LYS A 675 18.89 21.95 -34.57
C LYS A 675 18.64 23.42 -34.89
N HIS A 676 17.60 24.05 -34.36
CA HIS A 676 17.36 25.48 -34.59
C HIS A 676 18.46 26.38 -34.01
N ALA A 677 19.08 26.00 -32.89
CA ALA A 677 20.21 26.72 -32.32
C ALA A 677 21.50 26.55 -33.14
N ASN A 678 21.73 25.35 -33.71
CA ASN A 678 22.94 25.02 -34.48
C ASN A 678 22.85 25.40 -35.97
N ALA A 679 21.66 25.33 -36.58
CA ALA A 679 21.45 25.55 -38.01
C ALA A 679 21.62 27.01 -38.44
N PHE A 680 21.56 27.99 -37.52
CA PHE A 680 21.63 29.40 -37.89
C PHE A 680 23.07 29.92 -38.14
N SER A 681 24.11 29.11 -37.91
CA SER A 681 25.46 29.44 -38.39
C SER A 681 25.64 29.21 -39.90
N LEU A 682 24.71 28.54 -40.58
CA LEU A 682 24.75 28.36 -42.04
C LEU A 682 24.48 29.67 -42.81
N ASP A 683 23.66 30.58 -42.28
CA ASP A 683 23.44 31.90 -42.91
C ASP A 683 24.74 32.72 -42.94
N VAL A 684 25.61 32.55 -41.94
CA VAL A 684 26.92 33.22 -41.91
C VAL A 684 27.86 32.63 -42.96
N GLY A 685 27.84 31.30 -43.14
CA GLY A 685 28.61 30.63 -44.19
C GLY A 685 28.14 31.02 -45.60
N GLN A 686 26.83 31.11 -45.85
CA GLN A 686 26.31 31.56 -47.14
C GLN A 686 26.62 33.03 -47.42
N ILE A 687 26.55 33.91 -46.41
CA ILE A 687 26.87 35.34 -46.59
C ILE A 687 28.38 35.55 -46.82
N MET A 688 29.26 34.79 -46.15
CA MET A 688 30.72 34.88 -46.38
C MET A 688 31.10 34.36 -47.78
N ILE A 689 30.51 33.26 -48.24
CA ILE A 689 30.74 32.74 -49.60
C ILE A 689 30.27 33.74 -50.66
N TYR A 690 29.11 34.39 -50.44
CA TYR A 690 28.59 35.41 -51.36
C TYR A 690 29.43 36.70 -51.35
N THR A 691 29.87 37.18 -50.19
CA THR A 691 30.69 38.40 -50.10
C THR A 691 32.11 38.19 -50.63
N GLN A 692 32.68 36.99 -50.49
CA GLN A 692 33.99 36.66 -51.07
C GLN A 692 33.92 36.51 -52.60
N HIS A 693 32.81 36.00 -53.14
CA HIS A 693 32.53 36.04 -54.59
C HIS A 693 32.39 37.47 -55.12
N VAL A 694 31.59 38.31 -54.46
CA VAL A 694 31.34 39.71 -54.89
C VAL A 694 32.59 40.59 -54.78
N LEU A 695 33.45 40.36 -53.78
CA LEU A 695 34.72 41.09 -53.62
C LEU A 695 35.79 40.67 -54.62
N LEU A 696 35.80 39.41 -55.08
CA LEU A 696 36.70 38.98 -56.15
C LEU A 696 36.23 39.46 -57.53
N ASP A 697 34.91 39.43 -57.81
CA ASP A 697 34.36 39.93 -59.07
C ASP A 697 34.57 41.45 -59.25
N CYS A 698 34.54 42.22 -58.15
CA CYS A 698 34.88 43.64 -58.19
C CYS A 698 36.38 43.92 -58.41
N HIS A 699 37.27 42.95 -58.14
CA HIS A 699 38.70 43.10 -58.35
C HIS A 699 39.15 42.66 -59.75
N THR A 700 38.41 41.76 -60.40
CA THR A 700 38.66 41.32 -61.78
C THR A 700 38.06 42.25 -62.82
N GLU A 701 37.06 43.07 -62.50
CA GLU A 701 36.56 44.15 -63.39
C GLU A 701 37.42 45.44 -63.35
N LYS A 702 38.52 45.48 -62.58
CA LYS A 702 39.37 46.67 -62.43
C LYS A 702 40.86 46.45 -62.75
N PHE A 703 41.18 45.51 -63.64
CA PHE A 703 42.49 45.38 -64.27
C PHE A 703 42.40 45.25 -65.79
#